data_AF-A0A0A8UWZ0-F1
#
_entry.id   AF-A0A0A8UWZ0-F1
#
_cell.length_a   1.000
_cell.length_b   1.000
_cell.length_c   1.000
_cell.angle_alpha   90.00
_cell.angle_beta   90.00
_cell.angle_gamma   90.00
#
_symmetry.space_group_name_H-M   'P 1'
#
loop_
_entity.id
_entity.type
_entity.pdbx_description
1 polymer ?
#
loop_
_entity_poly.entity_id
_entity_poly.type
_entity_poly.pdbx_seq_one_letter_code
_entity_poly.pdbx_strand_id
1 'polypeptide(L)'
;MATTTSRSVKILIIDDNPAIHSDFIKILTTKNTLEDNELANFEHQIFGKKRSSELPTFRLITAMQGREGVAKIAEGLEDNDPYALAFVDIRMPPGWDGVETARKIWELDPNIQIVLCTAYSDYTWEETIQHLGQRENLLILKKPFDSIAVRQLSCALSKKWQLLQESRAYTQLLETQVKERTQSLQESLSVTRGTLESSADGILVVNNQNQVIDYNENLMKMFQISKAALVEQEAQHILEYLAEKIETPDVFLKFTSKLANSKKNSKTMTLKCKDRRILEIYTQPYKLHDTISGRIWCFRDITKRALLEEQLHHQATHDSLTQLPNRVLLTDRLSQLISYSKRNNSMFCVLFFDLDRFKLINDSFSHIAGDKLLQDVVQRIRQVMREEDTLARLGGDEFVALLKSHDETNVAKIAKKLLDVFHTPFEVNSHQIWITPSIGIATFPRDGETIDELLRNADIAMYRAKEQGGNQFQFYTYSLGKKSVARMEMEAELYQALEKKEFFLCYQPQLDFKTRKLVSAEALIRWRHPKKGILLPINFIPMAEETGLILPIGEWVLQEACKQNKQWQKLSLPKIRVAVNVATKQLKHPEFGQVIRRILTETELSPEFLEIEITENVILTSLEATAIFNDLKKLGIHLALDDFGSGYMLLNHLKIFPIDRIKIDRTYINNIHYNKVDEVIIQAIIAIARSLDLEIVAEGVESSEQIKFLETHECTEGQGYYFCKPLASEEFEVFLRNTMTESF
;
A
#
# COMPACT_ATOMS: atom_id res chain seq x y z
N MET A 1 24.94 39.28 -50.49
CA MET A 1 25.80 39.64 -51.63
C MET A 1 25.03 39.37 -52.90
N ALA A 2 24.31 40.38 -53.40
CA ALA A 2 23.69 40.36 -54.71
C ALA A 2 24.66 41.03 -55.68
N THR A 3 24.97 40.35 -56.77
CA THR A 3 25.73 40.85 -57.91
C THR A 3 25.18 42.20 -58.36
N THR A 4 26.01 43.25 -58.34
CA THR A 4 25.76 44.53 -59.01
C THR A 4 25.75 44.30 -60.52
N THR A 5 24.64 43.81 -61.05
CA THR A 5 24.30 43.98 -62.46
C THR A 5 24.12 45.47 -62.70
N SER A 6 24.91 46.05 -63.60
CA SER A 6 24.76 47.45 -64.01
C SER A 6 23.40 47.61 -64.71
N ARG A 7 22.34 47.83 -63.94
CA ARG A 7 21.00 48.08 -64.47
C ARG A 7 21.07 49.41 -65.18
N SER A 8 20.83 49.41 -66.50
CA SER A 8 20.86 50.64 -67.29
C SER A 8 19.77 51.58 -66.78
N VAL A 9 20.14 52.81 -66.51
CA VAL A 9 19.23 53.80 -65.91
C VAL A 9 18.36 54.39 -67.02
N LYS A 10 17.03 54.38 -66.84
CA LYS A 10 16.11 54.98 -67.83
C LYS A 10 16.08 56.49 -67.72
N ILE A 11 16.33 57.13 -68.85
CA ILE A 11 16.24 58.58 -69.01
C ILE A 11 15.18 58.87 -70.08
N LEU A 12 14.27 59.78 -69.77
CA LEU A 12 13.27 60.27 -70.71
C LEU A 12 13.73 61.60 -71.29
N ILE A 13 13.53 61.81 -72.59
CA ILE A 13 13.77 63.09 -73.27
C ILE A 13 12.44 63.52 -73.87
N ILE A 14 11.97 64.71 -73.52
CA ILE A 14 10.72 65.29 -74.01
C ILE A 14 11.07 66.60 -74.72
N ASP A 15 10.98 66.61 -76.04
CA ASP A 15 11.27 67.78 -76.87
C ASP A 15 10.51 67.64 -78.19
N ASP A 16 9.97 68.72 -78.76
CA ASP A 16 9.19 68.68 -80.01
C ASP A 16 10.07 68.65 -81.27
N ASN A 17 11.39 68.80 -81.11
CA ASN A 17 12.37 68.74 -82.19
C ASN A 17 13.13 67.39 -82.23
N PRO A 18 12.92 66.55 -83.27
CA PRO A 18 13.60 65.26 -83.40
C PRO A 18 15.14 65.36 -83.48
N ALA A 19 15.69 66.49 -83.93
CA ALA A 19 17.15 66.68 -83.99
C ALA A 19 17.75 66.67 -82.58
N ILE A 20 17.06 67.24 -81.59
CA ILE A 20 17.50 67.28 -80.20
C ILE A 20 17.53 65.87 -79.60
N HIS A 21 16.57 65.02 -79.95
CA HIS A 21 16.57 63.62 -79.52
C HIS A 21 17.82 62.91 -80.02
N SER A 22 18.19 63.12 -81.28
CA SER A 22 19.40 62.53 -81.86
C SER A 22 20.69 63.03 -81.21
N ASP A 23 20.73 64.31 -80.80
CA ASP A 23 21.86 64.90 -80.08
C ASP A 23 22.02 64.29 -78.68
N PHE A 24 20.94 64.19 -77.90
CA PHE A 24 21.00 63.54 -76.59
C PHE A 24 21.38 62.07 -76.68
N ILE A 25 20.86 61.34 -77.68
CA ILE A 25 21.28 59.96 -77.95
C ILE A 25 22.79 59.93 -78.20
N LYS A 26 23.29 60.73 -79.13
CA LYS A 26 24.73 60.79 -79.44
C LYS A 26 25.56 61.12 -78.20
N ILE A 27 25.19 62.15 -77.42
CA ILE A 27 25.95 62.60 -76.24
C ILE A 27 25.99 61.50 -75.16
N LEU A 28 24.88 60.82 -74.90
CA LEU A 28 24.74 59.89 -73.79
C LEU A 28 25.07 58.42 -74.14
N THR A 29 25.15 58.06 -75.44
CA THR A 29 25.55 56.72 -75.88
C THR A 29 26.97 56.59 -76.44
N THR A 30 27.71 57.70 -76.65
CA THR A 30 29.09 57.61 -77.19
C THR A 30 30.03 56.94 -76.17
N LYS A 31 30.40 55.68 -76.44
CA LYS A 31 31.54 55.00 -75.81
C LYS A 31 32.83 55.58 -76.39
N ASN A 32 33.71 56.15 -75.55
CA ASN A 32 35.08 56.46 -75.96
C ASN A 32 35.75 55.16 -76.46
N THR A 33 36.25 55.24 -77.69
CA THR A 33 36.82 54.15 -78.47
C THR A 33 38.32 53.98 -78.22
N LEU A 34 38.73 52.71 -78.06
CA LEU A 34 40.03 52.11 -78.37
C LEU A 34 41.28 52.43 -77.51
N GLU A 35 41.45 53.60 -76.89
CA GLU A 35 42.68 53.88 -76.09
C GLU A 35 42.65 53.35 -74.64
N ASP A 36 41.47 53.19 -74.04
CA ASP A 36 41.34 52.72 -72.64
C ASP A 36 41.64 51.20 -72.47
N ASN A 37 41.63 50.41 -73.54
CA ASN A 37 41.80 48.95 -73.43
C ASN A 37 43.26 48.53 -73.18
N GLU A 38 44.25 49.27 -73.66
CA GLU A 38 45.67 48.95 -73.40
C GLU A 38 46.10 49.41 -72.00
N LEU A 39 45.65 50.59 -71.57
CA LEU A 39 45.88 51.12 -70.22
C LEU A 39 45.14 50.30 -69.14
N ALA A 40 43.90 49.87 -69.40
CA ALA A 40 43.14 49.03 -68.46
C ALA A 40 43.72 47.61 -68.31
N ASN A 41 44.30 47.04 -69.37
CA ASN A 41 45.02 45.77 -69.28
C ASN A 41 46.33 45.90 -68.47
N PHE A 42 47.02 47.04 -68.57
CA PHE A 42 48.23 47.31 -67.82
C PHE A 42 47.96 47.54 -66.31
N GLU A 43 46.90 48.29 -65.96
CA GLU A 43 46.50 48.48 -64.56
C GLU A 43 46.03 47.18 -63.88
N HIS A 44 45.38 46.28 -64.63
CA HIS A 44 44.92 44.99 -64.12
C HIS A 44 46.09 44.05 -63.74
N GLN A 45 47.21 44.13 -64.45
CA GLN A 45 48.42 43.36 -64.13
C GLN A 45 49.15 43.87 -62.89
N ILE A 46 49.06 45.17 -62.57
CA ILE A 46 49.80 45.76 -61.44
C ILE A 46 48.99 45.81 -60.13
N PHE A 47 47.68 46.12 -60.17
CA PHE A 47 46.92 46.45 -58.95
C PHE A 47 45.82 45.46 -58.55
N GLY A 48 45.56 44.40 -59.33
CA GLY A 48 44.70 43.27 -58.94
C GLY A 48 43.22 43.57 -58.66
N LYS A 49 42.78 44.84 -58.78
CA LYS A 49 41.38 45.27 -58.64
C LYS A 49 41.03 46.21 -59.78
N LYS A 50 40.02 45.83 -60.56
CA LYS A 50 39.35 46.66 -61.56
C LYS A 50 38.76 47.89 -60.85
N ARG A 51 39.35 49.08 -60.99
CA ARG A 51 38.60 50.32 -60.77
C ARG A 51 37.77 50.54 -62.04
N SER A 52 36.61 49.88 -62.11
CA SER A 52 35.62 50.24 -63.11
C SER A 52 35.05 51.62 -62.74
N SER A 53 35.65 52.67 -63.30
CA SER A 53 34.93 53.91 -63.61
C SER A 53 33.94 53.61 -64.74
N GLU A 54 33.03 52.65 -64.52
CA GLU A 54 31.94 52.38 -65.44
C GLU A 54 30.93 53.50 -65.25
N LEU A 55 31.06 54.53 -66.10
CA LEU A 55 30.03 55.55 -66.24
C LEU A 55 28.68 54.86 -66.46
N PRO A 56 27.61 55.31 -65.78
CA PRO A 56 26.31 54.66 -65.86
C PRO A 56 25.86 54.55 -67.33
N THR A 57 25.37 53.37 -67.70
CA THR A 57 24.76 53.14 -69.01
C THR A 57 23.31 53.63 -68.97
N PHE A 58 22.95 54.49 -69.92
CA PHE A 58 21.62 55.07 -69.97
C PHE A 58 20.77 54.40 -71.05
N ARG A 59 19.53 54.07 -70.70
CA ARG A 59 18.49 53.66 -71.66
C ARG A 59 17.62 54.87 -71.93
N LEU A 60 17.76 55.45 -73.12
CA LEU A 60 17.04 56.65 -73.51
C LEU A 60 15.70 56.28 -74.13
N ILE A 61 14.66 56.96 -73.69
CA ILE A 61 13.34 56.93 -74.31
C ILE A 61 13.00 58.39 -74.65
N THR A 62 12.39 58.61 -75.79
CA THR A 62 12.05 59.95 -76.27
C THR A 62 10.54 60.13 -76.35
N ALA A 63 10.06 61.35 -76.21
CA ALA A 63 8.66 61.75 -76.40
C ALA A 63 8.64 63.10 -77.13
N MET A 64 7.68 63.28 -78.03
CA MET A 64 7.58 64.49 -78.86
C MET A 64 6.79 65.61 -78.17
N GLN A 65 6.06 65.28 -77.11
CA GLN A 65 5.18 66.21 -76.39
C GLN A 65 5.07 65.84 -74.90
N GLY A 66 4.75 66.83 -74.06
CA GLY A 66 4.62 66.67 -72.61
C GLY A 66 3.64 65.57 -72.17
N ARG A 67 2.46 65.50 -72.80
CA ARG A 67 1.44 64.46 -72.50
C ARG A 67 1.95 63.04 -72.77
N GLU A 68 2.67 62.86 -73.87
CA GLU A 68 3.26 61.57 -74.23
C GLU A 68 4.33 61.17 -73.21
N GLY A 69 5.18 62.12 -72.79
CA GLY A 69 6.19 61.85 -71.77
C GLY A 69 5.61 61.46 -70.41
N VAL A 70 4.53 62.11 -69.97
CA VAL A 70 3.82 61.78 -68.72
C VAL A 70 3.20 60.39 -68.79
N ALA A 71 2.58 60.02 -69.93
CA ALA A 71 2.05 58.68 -70.15
C ALA A 71 3.15 57.60 -70.08
N LYS A 72 4.31 57.86 -70.68
CA LYS A 72 5.46 56.95 -70.63
C LYS A 72 5.99 56.75 -69.21
N ILE A 73 5.94 57.79 -68.36
CA ILE A 73 6.34 57.67 -66.95
C ILE A 73 5.33 56.83 -66.16
N ALA A 74 4.03 57.02 -66.39
CA ALA A 74 3.00 56.19 -65.78
C ALA A 74 3.18 54.71 -66.14
N GLU A 75 3.36 54.40 -67.42
CA GLU A 75 3.65 53.04 -67.92
C GLU A 75 4.92 52.46 -67.27
N GLY A 76 5.99 53.25 -67.16
CA GLY A 76 7.23 52.82 -66.50
C GLY A 76 7.07 52.51 -65.00
N LEU A 77 6.16 53.20 -64.30
CA LEU A 77 5.86 52.91 -62.89
C LEU A 77 5.04 51.63 -62.74
N GLU A 78 4.07 51.39 -63.63
CA GLU A 78 3.27 50.16 -63.67
C GLU A 78 4.13 48.93 -63.98
N ASP A 79 5.07 49.06 -64.92
CA ASP A 79 6.02 48.01 -65.30
C ASP A 79 7.16 47.80 -64.30
N ASN A 80 7.18 48.54 -63.18
CA ASN A 80 8.24 48.51 -62.17
C ASN A 80 9.64 48.78 -62.75
N ASP A 81 9.69 49.64 -63.76
CA ASP A 81 10.88 50.08 -64.51
C ASP A 81 10.89 51.62 -64.63
N PRO A 82 10.99 52.33 -63.49
CA PRO A 82 10.82 53.78 -63.41
C PRO A 82 11.95 54.55 -64.08
N TYR A 83 11.66 55.80 -64.44
CA TYR A 83 12.65 56.73 -65.00
C TYR A 83 13.39 57.44 -63.87
N ALA A 84 14.71 57.51 -63.96
CA ALA A 84 15.51 58.24 -62.98
C ALA A 84 15.58 59.74 -63.28
N LEU A 85 15.58 60.10 -64.57
CA LEU A 85 15.77 61.47 -65.05
C LEU A 85 14.91 61.73 -66.29
N ALA A 86 14.31 62.91 -66.36
CA ALA A 86 13.65 63.45 -67.55
C ALA A 86 14.29 64.78 -67.97
N PHE A 87 14.76 64.87 -69.21
CA PHE A 87 15.06 66.14 -69.87
C PHE A 87 13.80 66.63 -70.56
N VAL A 88 13.35 67.85 -70.25
CA VAL A 88 12.06 68.36 -70.71
C VAL A 88 12.25 69.75 -71.29
N ASP A 89 11.91 69.92 -72.56
CA ASP A 89 11.95 71.22 -73.19
C ASP A 89 10.90 72.17 -72.62
N ILE A 90 11.25 73.43 -72.48
CA ILE A 90 10.33 74.44 -71.95
C ILE A 90 9.21 74.77 -72.94
N ARG A 91 9.44 74.75 -74.26
CA ARG A 91 8.50 75.31 -75.25
C ARG A 91 8.17 74.31 -76.38
N MET A 92 7.06 73.59 -76.21
CA MET A 92 6.61 72.54 -77.15
C MET A 92 5.18 72.79 -77.74
N PRO A 93 4.97 73.73 -78.69
CA PRO A 93 3.65 74.00 -79.28
C PRO A 93 3.17 72.87 -80.22
N PRO A 94 1.84 72.60 -80.33
CA PRO A 94 0.70 73.23 -79.68
C PRO A 94 0.31 72.61 -78.32
N GLY A 95 1.21 71.85 -77.67
CA GLY A 95 0.92 71.05 -76.47
C GLY A 95 1.28 71.70 -75.13
N TRP A 96 1.50 70.86 -74.12
CA TRP A 96 1.93 71.30 -72.78
C TRP A 96 3.33 71.88 -72.82
N ASP A 97 3.55 73.00 -72.11
CA ASP A 97 4.89 73.53 -71.91
C ASP A 97 5.69 72.66 -70.91
N GLY A 98 7.00 72.91 -70.80
CA GLY A 98 7.87 72.11 -69.95
C GLY A 98 7.56 72.23 -68.46
N VAL A 99 7.01 73.36 -68.02
CA VAL A 99 6.63 73.61 -66.63
C VAL A 99 5.41 72.77 -66.26
N GLU A 100 4.35 72.82 -67.05
CA GLU A 100 3.15 72.01 -66.84
C GLU A 100 3.47 70.52 -66.96
N THR A 101 4.36 70.15 -67.89
CA THR A 101 4.85 68.76 -68.03
C THR A 101 5.58 68.30 -66.77
N ALA A 102 6.52 69.07 -66.23
CA ALA A 102 7.26 68.73 -65.02
C ALA A 102 6.34 68.56 -63.80
N ARG A 103 5.35 69.45 -63.64
CA ARG A 103 4.34 69.36 -62.58
C ARG A 103 3.57 68.04 -62.64
N LYS A 104 3.09 67.67 -63.83
CA LYS A 104 2.35 66.42 -64.06
C LYS A 104 3.19 65.18 -63.86
N ILE A 105 4.47 65.23 -64.21
CA ILE A 105 5.40 64.14 -63.95
C ILE A 105 5.56 63.91 -62.43
N TRP A 106 5.75 64.97 -61.63
CA TRP A 106 5.92 64.81 -60.18
C TRP A 106 4.65 64.46 -59.41
N GLU A 107 3.47 64.74 -59.95
CA GLU A 107 2.21 64.21 -59.41
C GLU A 107 2.18 62.66 -59.47
N LEU A 108 2.85 62.06 -60.47
CA LEU A 108 2.93 60.61 -60.66
C LEU A 108 4.15 59.99 -59.96
N ASP A 109 5.35 60.51 -60.23
CA ASP A 109 6.59 60.11 -59.53
C ASP A 109 7.25 61.33 -58.90
N PRO A 110 7.06 61.56 -57.59
CA PRO A 110 7.70 62.66 -56.89
C PRO A 110 9.24 62.60 -56.89
N ASN A 111 9.85 61.44 -57.21
CA ASN A 111 11.27 61.19 -57.01
C ASN A 111 12.10 61.31 -58.29
N ILE A 112 11.47 61.27 -59.47
CA ILE A 112 12.16 61.46 -60.75
C ILE A 112 12.88 62.82 -60.76
N GLN A 113 14.10 62.82 -61.28
CA GLN A 113 14.87 64.04 -61.47
C GLN A 113 14.42 64.70 -62.78
N ILE A 114 14.22 66.02 -62.80
CA ILE A 114 13.80 66.74 -64.00
C ILE A 114 14.82 67.84 -64.33
N VAL A 115 15.25 67.87 -65.57
CA VAL A 115 16.08 68.94 -66.13
C VAL A 115 15.27 69.67 -67.19
N LEU A 116 14.93 70.93 -66.94
CA LEU A 116 14.25 71.79 -67.91
C LEU A 116 15.25 72.37 -68.90
N CYS A 117 15.01 72.18 -70.19
CA CYS A 117 15.85 72.67 -71.27
C CYS A 117 15.25 73.98 -71.83
N THR A 118 16.01 75.07 -71.86
CA THR A 118 15.49 76.42 -72.20
C THR A 118 16.42 77.21 -73.13
N ALA A 119 15.85 78.10 -73.97
CA ALA A 119 16.61 79.11 -74.72
C ALA A 119 16.69 80.46 -73.95
N TYR A 120 17.48 81.41 -74.46
CA TYR A 120 17.81 82.68 -73.76
C TYR A 120 16.60 83.59 -73.39
N SER A 121 15.37 83.26 -73.79
CA SER A 121 14.19 84.14 -73.73
C SER A 121 12.91 83.51 -73.20
N ASP A 122 12.90 82.25 -72.72
CA ASP A 122 11.63 81.53 -72.47
C ASP A 122 11.07 81.68 -71.05
N TYR A 123 11.86 81.45 -70.00
CA TYR A 123 11.49 81.70 -68.59
C TYR A 123 12.73 82.01 -67.75
N THR A 124 12.58 82.84 -66.72
CA THR A 124 13.62 83.05 -65.67
C THR A 124 13.58 81.93 -64.61
N TRP A 125 14.66 81.78 -63.83
CA TRP A 125 14.73 80.80 -62.74
C TRP A 125 13.68 81.10 -61.66
N GLU A 126 13.46 82.38 -61.39
CA GLU A 126 12.50 82.89 -60.41
C GLU A 126 11.06 82.56 -60.82
N GLU A 127 10.69 82.76 -62.09
CA GLU A 127 9.36 82.40 -62.62
C GLU A 127 9.15 80.88 -62.58
N THR A 128 10.17 80.09 -62.91
CA THR A 128 10.10 78.62 -62.86
C THR A 128 9.86 78.11 -61.43
N ILE A 129 10.54 78.68 -60.43
CA ILE A 129 10.34 78.34 -59.01
C ILE A 129 8.95 78.77 -58.53
N GLN A 130 8.43 79.92 -58.96
CA GLN A 130 7.08 80.34 -58.57
C GLN A 130 6.00 79.34 -59.00
N HIS A 131 6.16 78.72 -60.17
CA HIS A 131 5.19 77.74 -60.68
C HIS A 131 5.38 76.32 -60.14
N LEU A 132 6.61 75.86 -59.91
CA LEU A 132 6.91 74.47 -59.53
C LEU A 132 7.29 74.28 -58.05
N GLY A 133 7.53 75.37 -57.32
CA GLY A 133 8.11 75.35 -55.98
C GLY A 133 9.61 75.03 -55.98
N GLN A 134 10.28 75.34 -54.88
CA GLN A 134 11.68 74.96 -54.69
C GLN A 134 11.77 73.45 -54.45
N ARG A 135 12.33 72.71 -55.41
CA ARG A 135 12.56 71.26 -55.30
C ARG A 135 14.01 70.91 -55.59
N GLU A 136 14.55 69.96 -54.83
CA GLU A 136 15.94 69.51 -54.98
C GLU A 136 16.18 68.57 -56.18
N ASN A 137 15.11 68.19 -56.87
CA ASN A 137 15.13 67.33 -58.06
C ASN A 137 14.80 68.09 -59.35
N LEU A 138 14.92 69.43 -59.34
CA LEU A 138 14.79 70.31 -60.51
C LEU A 138 16.12 70.97 -60.85
N LEU A 139 16.53 70.92 -62.11
CA LEU A 139 17.63 71.72 -62.65
C LEU A 139 17.24 72.34 -63.99
N ILE A 140 17.92 73.41 -64.38
CA ILE A 140 17.72 74.07 -65.68
C ILE A 140 19.01 73.95 -66.51
N LEU A 141 18.86 73.61 -67.78
CA LEU A 141 19.93 73.52 -68.77
C LEU A 141 19.63 74.45 -69.96
N LYS A 142 20.58 75.30 -70.32
CA LYS A 142 20.42 76.27 -71.43
C LYS A 142 20.87 75.68 -72.78
N LYS A 143 20.14 75.98 -73.86
CA LYS A 143 20.47 75.66 -75.27
C LYS A 143 21.43 76.73 -75.86
N PRO A 144 22.43 76.36 -76.70
CA PRO A 144 22.76 75.02 -77.18
C PRO A 144 23.43 74.17 -76.09
N PHE A 145 23.19 72.86 -76.12
CA PHE A 145 23.64 71.94 -75.09
C PHE A 145 25.15 71.69 -75.15
N ASP A 146 25.83 71.89 -74.01
CA ASP A 146 27.20 71.39 -73.82
C ASP A 146 27.16 69.88 -73.50
N SER A 147 27.91 69.09 -74.27
CA SER A 147 27.88 67.63 -74.17
C SER A 147 28.44 67.11 -72.84
N ILE A 148 29.40 67.81 -72.25
CA ILE A 148 29.97 67.46 -70.94
C ILE A 148 28.95 67.76 -69.84
N ALA A 149 28.30 68.93 -69.89
CA ALA A 149 27.27 69.32 -68.92
C ALA A 149 26.07 68.35 -68.90
N VAL A 150 25.53 67.98 -70.07
CA VAL A 150 24.43 66.99 -70.18
C VAL A 150 24.83 65.65 -69.56
N ARG A 151 26.05 65.19 -69.83
CA ARG A 151 26.54 63.89 -69.33
C ARG A 151 26.81 63.93 -67.83
N GLN A 152 27.39 65.02 -67.32
CA GLN A 152 27.61 65.22 -65.88
C GLN A 152 26.29 65.25 -65.11
N LEU A 153 25.31 66.01 -65.60
CA LEU A 153 23.97 66.08 -65.00
C LEU A 153 23.30 64.70 -65.00
N SER A 154 23.35 63.99 -66.13
CA SER A 154 22.76 62.65 -66.25
C SER A 154 23.37 61.67 -65.25
N CYS A 155 24.70 61.69 -65.07
CA CYS A 155 25.38 60.82 -64.10
C CYS A 155 25.04 61.20 -62.66
N ALA A 156 25.13 62.48 -62.31
CA ALA A 156 24.92 62.95 -60.94
C ALA A 156 23.48 62.72 -60.47
N LEU A 157 22.50 63.08 -61.28
CA LEU A 157 21.07 62.96 -60.95
C LEU A 157 20.61 61.51 -60.92
N SER A 158 21.05 60.69 -61.87
CA SER A 158 20.76 59.25 -61.86
C SER A 158 21.33 58.58 -60.61
N LYS A 159 22.56 58.94 -60.20
CA LYS A 159 23.16 58.40 -58.99
C LYS A 159 22.43 58.87 -57.73
N LYS A 160 22.02 60.14 -57.66
CA LYS A 160 21.19 60.68 -56.57
C LYS A 160 19.88 59.90 -56.44
N TRP A 161 19.17 59.67 -57.56
CA TRP A 161 17.94 58.89 -57.58
C TRP A 161 18.15 57.46 -57.07
N GLN A 162 19.21 56.79 -57.52
CA GLN A 162 19.51 55.42 -57.10
C GLN A 162 19.79 55.32 -55.58
N LEU A 163 20.58 56.24 -55.03
CA LEU A 163 20.88 56.27 -53.59
C LEU A 163 19.63 56.50 -52.74
N LEU A 164 18.71 57.34 -53.20
CA LEU A 164 17.44 57.58 -52.50
C LEU A 164 16.56 56.33 -52.46
N GLN A 165 16.52 55.55 -53.55
CA GLN A 165 15.79 54.28 -53.59
C GLN A 165 16.42 53.24 -52.64
N GLU A 166 17.75 53.10 -52.66
CA GLU A 166 18.49 52.18 -51.78
C GLU A 166 18.28 52.51 -50.29
N SER A 167 18.36 53.79 -49.91
CA SER A 167 18.18 54.24 -48.53
C SER A 167 16.78 53.94 -47.97
N ARG A 168 15.73 54.10 -48.80
CA ARG A 168 14.35 53.79 -48.40
C ARG A 168 14.14 52.30 -48.16
N ALA A 169 14.61 51.47 -49.09
CA ALA A 169 14.52 50.01 -48.96
C ALA A 169 15.22 49.52 -47.69
N TYR A 170 16.38 50.09 -47.37
CA TYR A 170 17.10 49.75 -46.14
C TYR A 170 16.35 50.16 -44.86
N THR A 171 15.76 51.35 -44.84
CA THR A 171 15.02 51.87 -43.67
C THR A 171 13.79 51.00 -43.36
N GLN A 172 13.02 50.62 -44.38
CA GLN A 172 11.85 49.73 -44.22
C GLN A 172 12.22 48.34 -43.68
N LEU A 173 13.34 47.79 -44.15
CA LEU A 173 13.84 46.51 -43.65
C LEU A 173 14.21 46.59 -42.16
N LEU A 174 14.90 47.68 -41.76
CA LEU A 174 15.29 47.89 -40.38
C LEU A 174 14.08 48.00 -39.44
N GLU A 175 13.06 48.78 -39.82
CA GLU A 175 11.83 48.93 -39.04
C GLU A 175 11.11 47.60 -38.84
N THR A 176 11.06 46.77 -39.89
CA THR A 176 10.46 45.43 -39.84
C THR A 176 11.22 44.53 -38.86
N GLN A 177 12.56 44.51 -38.93
CA GLN A 177 13.39 43.70 -38.02
C GLN A 177 13.29 44.14 -36.56
N VAL A 178 13.24 45.45 -36.30
CA VAL A 178 13.07 45.98 -34.94
C VAL A 178 11.71 45.57 -34.38
N LYS A 179 10.64 45.67 -35.18
CA LYS A 179 9.30 45.27 -34.77
C LYS A 179 9.23 43.78 -34.44
N GLU A 180 9.75 42.91 -35.30
CA GLU A 180 9.79 41.46 -35.08
C GLU A 180 10.56 41.09 -33.82
N ARG A 181 11.76 41.67 -33.61
CA ARG A 181 12.55 41.41 -32.41
C ARG A 181 11.88 41.90 -31.14
N THR A 182 11.26 43.08 -31.17
CA THR A 182 10.57 43.65 -30.01
C THR A 182 9.37 42.80 -29.63
N GLN A 183 8.59 42.35 -30.61
CA GLN A 183 7.47 41.45 -30.39
C GLN A 183 7.92 40.10 -29.81
N SER A 184 8.94 39.47 -30.42
CA SER A 184 9.49 38.20 -29.93
C SER A 184 10.02 38.30 -28.49
N LEU A 185 10.68 39.41 -28.15
CA LEU A 185 11.15 39.66 -26.79
C LEU A 185 9.98 39.82 -25.81
N GLN A 186 8.94 40.57 -26.20
CA GLN A 186 7.76 40.77 -25.37
C GLN A 186 6.99 39.46 -25.13
N GLU A 187 6.86 38.61 -26.15
CA GLU A 187 6.27 37.27 -26.04
C GLU A 187 7.09 36.39 -25.09
N SER A 188 8.42 36.36 -25.25
CA SER A 188 9.33 35.59 -24.38
C SER A 188 9.27 36.03 -22.91
N LEU A 189 9.26 37.35 -22.66
CA LEU A 189 9.10 37.91 -21.31
C LEU A 189 7.73 37.56 -20.71
N SER A 190 6.67 37.64 -21.52
CA SER A 190 5.30 37.33 -21.05
C SER A 190 5.17 35.86 -20.68
N VAL A 191 5.74 34.95 -21.48
CA VAL A 191 5.79 33.51 -21.17
C VAL A 191 6.60 33.26 -19.90
N THR A 192 7.80 33.84 -19.78
CA THR A 192 8.67 33.68 -18.60
C THR A 192 8.01 34.18 -17.32
N ARG A 193 7.31 35.31 -17.39
CA ARG A 193 6.54 35.82 -16.25
C ARG A 193 5.33 34.94 -15.94
N GLY A 194 4.64 34.46 -16.98
CA GLY A 194 3.51 33.53 -16.83
C GLY A 194 3.93 32.22 -16.16
N THR A 195 5.10 31.67 -16.49
CA THR A 195 5.61 30.45 -15.84
C THR A 195 6.00 30.68 -14.38
N LEU A 196 6.58 31.83 -14.06
CA LEU A 196 6.94 32.20 -12.68
C LEU A 196 5.69 32.42 -11.81
N GLU A 197 4.66 33.10 -12.33
CA GLU A 197 3.41 33.40 -11.62
C GLU A 197 2.47 32.20 -11.49
N SER A 198 2.48 31.28 -12.46
CA SER A 198 1.67 30.04 -12.40
C SER A 198 2.25 28.97 -11.48
N SER A 199 3.46 29.17 -10.93
CA SER A 199 4.04 28.25 -9.95
C SER A 199 3.25 28.25 -8.64
N ALA A 200 2.93 27.04 -8.16
CA ALA A 200 2.30 26.83 -6.86
C ALA A 200 3.26 27.05 -5.67
N ASP A 201 4.56 27.21 -5.93
CA ASP A 201 5.57 27.53 -4.93
C ASP A 201 5.74 29.05 -4.82
N GLY A 202 6.08 29.57 -3.64
CA GLY A 202 6.56 30.94 -3.51
C GLY A 202 7.98 31.04 -4.05
N ILE A 203 8.24 31.90 -5.02
CA ILE A 203 9.56 32.05 -5.65
C ILE A 203 10.13 33.41 -5.31
N LEU A 204 11.39 33.43 -4.86
CA LEU A 204 12.18 34.63 -4.63
C LEU A 204 13.55 34.49 -5.33
N VAL A 205 13.86 35.41 -6.24
CA VAL A 205 15.12 35.46 -6.97
C VAL A 205 15.96 36.61 -6.44
N VAL A 206 17.20 36.31 -6.05
CA VAL A 206 18.13 37.29 -5.47
C VAL A 206 19.46 37.28 -6.21
N ASN A 207 20.12 38.43 -6.31
CA ASN A 207 21.46 38.54 -6.90
C ASN A 207 22.55 38.12 -5.90
N ASN A 208 23.82 38.13 -6.33
CA ASN A 208 24.99 37.84 -5.48
C ASN A 208 25.22 38.83 -4.31
N GLN A 209 24.56 40.00 -4.35
CA GLN A 209 24.58 41.01 -3.30
C GLN A 209 23.34 40.88 -2.39
N ASN A 210 22.60 39.77 -2.48
CA ASN A 210 21.34 39.53 -1.77
C ASN A 210 20.25 40.59 -2.04
N GLN A 211 20.26 41.25 -3.20
CA GLN A 211 19.18 42.13 -3.61
C GLN A 211 18.12 41.34 -4.37
N VAL A 212 16.85 41.66 -4.15
CA VAL A 212 15.72 41.03 -4.84
C VAL A 212 15.72 41.43 -6.30
N ILE A 213 15.77 40.45 -7.20
CA ILE A 213 15.64 40.64 -8.65
C ILE A 213 14.20 40.41 -9.09
N ASP A 214 13.58 39.34 -8.60
CA ASP A 214 12.24 38.93 -9.03
C ASP A 214 11.55 38.09 -7.96
N TYR A 215 10.22 38.03 -7.99
CA TYR A 215 9.38 37.23 -7.10
C TYR A 215 8.01 37.01 -7.71
N ASN A 216 7.32 35.93 -7.31
CA ASN A 216 5.94 35.68 -7.74
C ASN A 216 4.89 36.13 -6.71
N GLU A 217 3.65 36.31 -7.14
CA GLU A 217 2.56 36.68 -6.24
C GLU A 217 2.26 35.60 -5.19
N ASN A 218 2.56 34.34 -5.48
CA ASN A 218 2.31 33.25 -4.55
C ASN A 218 3.20 33.33 -3.30
N LEU A 219 4.45 33.80 -3.41
CA LEU A 219 5.30 34.12 -2.26
C LEU A 219 4.61 35.15 -1.35
N MET A 220 4.04 36.20 -1.94
CA MET A 220 3.36 37.27 -1.22
C MET A 220 2.12 36.76 -0.48
N LYS A 221 1.32 35.93 -1.15
CA LYS A 221 0.11 35.32 -0.58
C LYS A 221 0.47 34.36 0.55
N MET A 222 1.47 33.51 0.36
CA MET A 222 1.89 32.49 1.32
C MET A 222 2.36 33.09 2.65
N PHE A 223 3.04 34.22 2.61
CA PHE A 223 3.62 34.86 3.80
C PHE A 223 2.94 36.17 4.20
N GLN A 224 1.86 36.57 3.51
CA GLN A 224 1.11 37.80 3.73
C GLN A 224 2.02 39.04 3.75
N ILE A 225 2.97 39.09 2.82
CA ILE A 225 3.89 40.22 2.68
C ILE A 225 3.16 41.32 1.88
N SER A 226 3.22 42.57 2.34
CA SER A 226 2.67 43.71 1.60
C SER A 226 3.58 44.08 0.43
N LYS A 227 3.01 44.45 -0.73
CA LYS A 227 3.79 44.94 -1.89
C LYS A 227 4.67 46.15 -1.51
N ALA A 228 4.24 46.97 -0.56
CA ALA A 228 5.02 48.11 -0.06
C ALA A 228 6.27 47.71 0.75
N ALA A 229 6.31 46.49 1.31
CA ALA A 229 7.46 46.00 2.08
C ALA A 229 8.60 45.47 1.19
N LEU A 230 8.36 45.27 -0.12
CA LEU A 230 9.34 44.74 -1.07
C LEU A 230 9.99 45.80 -1.96
N VAL A 231 9.46 47.02 -1.97
CA VAL A 231 10.03 48.13 -2.74
C VAL A 231 11.19 48.71 -1.91
N GLU A 232 12.43 48.51 -2.40
CA GLU A 232 13.70 49.00 -1.82
C GLU A 232 14.36 48.20 -0.67
N GLN A 233 14.20 46.87 -0.57
CA GLN A 233 14.86 46.10 0.50
C GLN A 233 15.80 44.98 0.04
N GLU A 234 16.87 44.78 0.83
CA GLU A 234 17.74 43.61 0.78
C GLU A 234 16.94 42.34 1.11
N ALA A 235 17.21 41.24 0.42
CA ALA A 235 16.55 39.95 0.64
C ALA A 235 16.71 39.44 2.08
N GLN A 236 17.70 39.95 2.81
CA GLN A 236 17.92 39.67 4.22
C GLN A 236 16.69 40.05 5.08
N HIS A 237 16.07 41.20 4.85
CA HIS A 237 14.88 41.62 5.60
C HIS A 237 13.67 40.73 5.31
N ILE A 238 13.53 40.25 4.07
CA ILE A 238 12.48 39.30 3.71
C ILE A 238 12.72 37.98 4.44
N LEU A 239 13.95 37.46 4.42
CA LEU A 239 14.30 36.24 5.13
C LEU A 239 14.13 36.38 6.65
N GLU A 240 14.38 37.55 7.24
CA GLU A 240 14.11 37.83 8.65
C GLU A 240 12.61 37.86 8.96
N TYR A 241 11.82 38.53 8.13
CA TYR A 241 10.36 38.52 8.25
C TYR A 241 9.79 37.08 8.13
N LEU A 242 10.35 36.27 7.24
CA LEU A 242 10.00 34.86 7.13
C LEU A 242 10.39 34.08 8.40
N ALA A 243 11.56 34.37 8.99
CA ALA A 243 12.02 33.76 10.23
C ALA A 243 11.04 33.99 11.38
N GLU A 244 10.40 35.16 11.48
CA GLU A 244 9.41 35.45 12.53
C GLU A 244 8.18 34.53 12.49
N LYS A 245 7.84 34.01 11.31
CA LYS A 245 6.69 33.10 11.12
C LYS A 245 7.03 31.63 11.34
N ILE A 246 8.30 31.30 11.53
CA ILE A 246 8.82 29.94 11.71
C ILE A 246 8.92 29.61 13.22
N GLU A 247 8.65 28.36 13.62
CA GLU A 247 8.76 27.93 15.03
C GLU A 247 10.20 27.95 15.56
N THR A 248 11.17 27.68 14.68
CA THR A 248 12.61 27.69 14.96
C THR A 248 13.38 28.73 14.12
N PRO A 249 13.23 30.04 14.42
CA PRO A 249 13.86 31.12 13.64
C PRO A 249 15.39 30.98 13.56
N ASP A 250 16.04 30.57 14.65
CA ASP A 250 17.50 30.42 14.71
C ASP A 250 18.05 29.39 13.73
N VAL A 251 17.32 28.29 13.51
CA VAL A 251 17.72 27.23 12.57
C VAL A 251 17.63 27.77 11.14
N PHE A 252 16.55 28.50 10.84
CA PHE A 252 16.35 29.12 9.53
C PHE A 252 17.39 30.19 9.22
N LEU A 253 17.65 31.11 10.15
CA LEU A 253 18.64 32.19 9.96
C LEU A 253 20.08 31.64 9.87
N LYS A 254 20.42 30.58 10.62
CA LYS A 254 21.70 29.88 10.46
C LYS A 254 21.82 29.17 9.10
N PHE A 255 20.71 28.65 8.58
CA PHE A 255 20.69 28.02 7.25
C PHE A 255 20.90 29.05 6.13
N THR A 256 20.19 30.19 6.18
CA THR A 256 20.29 31.25 5.18
C THR A 256 21.68 31.91 5.19
N SER A 257 22.23 32.23 6.37
CA SER A 257 23.58 32.79 6.51
C SER A 257 24.70 31.85 6.03
N LYS A 258 24.63 30.54 6.34
CA LYS A 258 25.59 29.55 5.80
C LYS A 258 25.53 29.43 4.28
N LEU A 259 24.37 29.65 3.69
CA LEU A 259 24.15 29.57 2.24
C LEU A 259 24.59 30.84 1.49
N ALA A 260 24.48 32.02 2.11
CA ALA A 260 25.11 33.24 1.60
C ALA A 260 26.63 33.05 1.38
N ASN A 261 27.27 32.24 2.22
CA ASN A 261 28.70 31.90 2.13
C ASN A 261 29.01 30.71 1.20
N SER A 262 28.01 29.92 0.77
CA SER A 262 28.18 28.71 -0.04
C SER A 262 27.50 28.85 -1.41
N LYS A 263 28.18 29.52 -2.34
CA LYS A 263 27.62 29.95 -3.63
C LYS A 263 27.27 28.84 -4.63
N LYS A 264 27.72 27.59 -4.41
CA LYS A 264 27.67 26.52 -5.45
C LYS A 264 26.63 25.42 -5.22
N ASN A 265 26.13 25.23 -4.00
CA ASN A 265 25.34 24.04 -3.69
C ASN A 265 23.84 24.35 -3.60
N SER A 266 23.01 23.47 -4.15
CA SER A 266 21.59 23.43 -3.83
C SER A 266 21.37 22.82 -2.44
N LYS A 267 20.35 23.28 -1.73
CA LYS A 267 19.94 22.72 -0.44
C LYS A 267 18.43 22.73 -0.29
N THR A 268 17.94 21.77 0.47
CA THR A 268 16.54 21.67 0.89
C THR A 268 16.49 21.64 2.42
N MET A 269 15.45 22.24 3.00
CA MET A 269 15.17 22.16 4.43
C MET A 269 13.67 22.20 4.65
N THR A 270 13.18 21.42 5.60
CA THR A 270 11.78 21.43 6.02
C THR A 270 11.66 22.12 7.37
N LEU A 271 10.70 23.04 7.50
CA LEU A 271 10.46 23.81 8.72
C LEU A 271 8.97 23.86 9.07
N LYS A 272 8.67 23.91 10.37
CA LYS A 272 7.33 24.16 10.90
C LYS A 272 7.12 25.65 11.17
N CYS A 273 6.00 26.17 10.75
CA CYS A 273 5.56 27.54 10.99
C CYS A 273 4.71 27.63 12.26
N LYS A 274 4.68 28.80 12.89
CA LYS A 274 3.90 29.07 14.11
C LYS A 274 2.39 28.88 13.91
N ASP A 275 1.92 28.99 12.66
CA ASP A 275 0.54 28.73 12.25
C ASP A 275 0.28 27.25 11.91
N ARG A 276 1.19 26.34 12.31
CA ARG A 276 1.16 24.88 12.10
C ARG A 276 1.36 24.41 10.66
N ARG A 277 1.69 25.31 9.71
CA ARG A 277 2.08 24.90 8.36
C ARG A 277 3.47 24.26 8.35
N ILE A 278 3.69 23.33 7.43
CA ILE A 278 4.99 22.70 7.17
C ILE A 278 5.47 23.18 5.81
N LEU A 279 6.58 23.93 5.80
CA LEU A 279 7.18 24.49 4.60
C LEU A 279 8.45 23.73 4.22
N GLU A 280 8.54 23.35 2.96
CA GLU A 280 9.76 22.87 2.32
C GLU A 280 10.42 24.04 1.60
N ILE A 281 11.65 24.36 1.98
CA ILE A 281 12.44 25.45 1.42
C ILE A 281 13.54 24.83 0.58
N TYR A 282 13.45 25.03 -0.72
CA TYR A 282 14.46 24.62 -1.69
C TYR A 282 15.19 25.84 -2.22
N THR A 283 16.50 25.74 -2.42
CA THR A 283 17.25 26.85 -3.00
C THR A 283 18.42 26.41 -3.86
N GLN A 284 18.61 27.08 -5.00
CA GLN A 284 19.63 26.77 -6.00
C GLN A 284 20.25 28.03 -6.62
N PRO A 285 21.55 28.03 -6.96
CA PRO A 285 22.17 29.14 -7.70
C PRO A 285 21.74 29.15 -9.17
N TYR A 286 21.61 30.33 -9.76
CA TYR A 286 21.41 30.47 -11.22
C TYR A 286 22.62 31.16 -11.86
N LYS A 287 22.89 30.80 -13.12
CA LYS A 287 24.03 31.32 -13.89
C LYS A 287 23.56 32.22 -15.02
N LEU A 288 24.31 33.30 -15.23
CA LEU A 288 24.24 34.13 -16.42
C LEU A 288 25.63 34.09 -17.07
N HIS A 289 25.72 33.71 -18.34
CA HIS A 289 27.00 33.60 -19.08
C HIS A 289 28.09 32.81 -18.30
N ASP A 290 27.73 31.63 -17.82
CA ASP A 290 28.56 30.72 -16.99
C ASP A 290 29.06 31.25 -15.63
N THR A 291 28.68 32.47 -15.26
CA THR A 291 28.95 33.04 -13.94
C THR A 291 27.72 32.92 -13.04
N ILE A 292 27.90 32.44 -11.81
CA ILE A 292 26.83 32.42 -10.81
C ILE A 292 26.45 33.87 -10.54
N SER A 293 25.22 34.25 -10.87
CA SER A 293 24.74 35.64 -10.80
C SER A 293 23.85 35.89 -9.59
N GLY A 294 23.32 34.82 -9.00
CA GLY A 294 22.49 34.89 -7.83
C GLY A 294 21.89 33.53 -7.46
N ARG A 295 20.78 33.56 -6.73
CA ARG A 295 20.14 32.38 -6.14
C ARG A 295 18.62 32.49 -6.21
N ILE A 296 17.98 31.34 -6.38
CA ILE A 296 16.52 31.19 -6.38
C ILE A 296 16.14 30.46 -5.09
N TRP A 297 15.13 30.98 -4.39
CA TRP A 297 14.48 30.36 -3.25
C TRP A 297 13.07 29.96 -3.65
N CYS A 298 12.72 28.71 -3.39
CA CYS A 298 11.39 28.15 -3.59
C CYS A 298 10.84 27.73 -2.23
N PHE A 299 9.64 28.21 -1.90
CA PHE A 299 8.92 27.89 -0.67
C PHE A 299 7.67 27.11 -1.04
N ARG A 300 7.57 25.88 -0.57
CA ARG A 300 6.44 25.00 -0.86
C ARG A 300 5.72 24.64 0.43
N ASP A 301 4.40 24.86 0.46
CA ASP A 301 3.56 24.36 1.54
C ASP A 301 3.30 22.86 1.33
N ILE A 302 3.91 22.04 2.19
CA ILE A 302 3.78 20.58 2.16
C ILE A 302 2.91 20.07 3.30
N THR A 303 2.15 20.93 3.98
CA THR A 303 1.37 20.57 5.18
C THR A 303 0.43 19.40 4.89
N LYS A 304 -0.34 19.48 3.81
CA LYS A 304 -1.27 18.40 3.42
C LYS A 304 -0.53 17.09 3.12
N ARG A 305 0.62 17.17 2.44
CA ARG A 305 1.45 15.99 2.12
C ARG A 305 2.02 15.36 3.40
N ALA A 306 2.61 16.16 4.27
CA ALA A 306 3.19 15.71 5.52
C ALA A 306 2.15 15.11 6.48
N LEU A 307 0.96 15.73 6.59
CA LEU A 307 -0.13 15.17 7.39
C LEU A 307 -0.67 13.85 6.82
N LEU A 308 -0.81 13.76 5.49
CA LEU A 308 -1.22 12.52 4.83
C LEU A 308 -0.16 11.42 5.00
N GLU A 309 1.12 11.74 4.87
CA GLU A 309 2.21 10.80 5.11
C GLU A 309 2.23 10.31 6.57
N GLU A 310 2.03 11.21 7.53
CA GLU A 310 1.91 10.86 8.95
C GLU A 310 0.69 9.96 9.22
N GLN A 311 -0.46 10.28 8.62
CA GLN A 311 -1.67 9.46 8.71
C GLN A 311 -1.49 8.08 8.08
N LEU A 312 -0.88 8.01 6.89
CA LEU A 312 -0.57 6.76 6.22
C LEU A 312 0.40 5.91 7.03
N HIS A 313 1.44 6.54 7.60
CA HIS A 313 2.37 5.86 8.49
C HIS A 313 1.66 5.33 9.74
N HIS A 314 0.77 6.13 10.34
CA HIS A 314 -0.02 5.71 11.49
C HIS A 314 -0.95 4.53 11.13
N GLN A 315 -1.68 4.60 10.01
CA GLN A 315 -2.55 3.52 9.52
C GLN A 315 -1.78 2.24 9.19
N ALA A 316 -0.55 2.36 8.66
CA ALA A 316 0.30 1.21 8.38
C ALA A 316 0.82 0.52 9.65
N THR A 317 0.85 1.23 10.79
CA THR A 317 1.50 0.77 12.03
C THR A 317 0.53 0.53 13.19
N HIS A 318 -0.74 0.95 13.07
CA HIS A 318 -1.76 0.83 14.13
C HIS A 318 -3.03 0.14 13.61
N ASP A 319 -3.73 -0.55 14.51
CA ASP A 319 -5.05 -1.13 14.30
C ASP A 319 -6.12 -0.04 14.23
N SER A 320 -6.96 -0.08 13.20
CA SER A 320 -7.94 0.97 12.92
C SER A 320 -9.05 1.07 13.98
N LEU A 321 -9.40 -0.05 14.62
CA LEU A 321 -10.47 -0.10 15.62
C LEU A 321 -9.98 0.37 17.00
N THR A 322 -8.85 -0.17 17.46
CA THR A 322 -8.36 0.01 18.83
C THR A 322 -7.27 1.06 18.97
N GLN A 323 -6.71 1.54 17.85
CA GLN A 323 -5.57 2.46 17.82
C GLN A 323 -4.32 1.92 18.54
N LEU A 324 -4.24 0.61 18.75
CA LEU A 324 -3.05 -0.07 19.24
C LEU A 324 -2.06 -0.32 18.10
N PRO A 325 -0.75 -0.42 18.40
CA PRO A 325 0.21 -1.06 17.51
C PRO A 325 -0.35 -2.31 16.84
N ASN A 326 -0.20 -2.40 15.51
CA ASN A 326 -0.55 -3.60 14.76
C ASN A 326 0.66 -4.55 14.68
N ARG A 327 0.51 -5.65 13.95
CA ARG A 327 1.58 -6.65 13.75
C ARG A 327 2.90 -6.03 13.23
N VAL A 328 2.86 -5.04 12.34
CA VAL A 328 4.06 -4.39 11.78
C VAL A 328 4.83 -3.67 12.88
N LEU A 329 4.16 -2.80 13.65
CA LEU A 329 4.81 -2.04 14.72
C LEU A 329 5.24 -2.95 15.89
N LEU A 330 4.45 -3.98 16.21
CA LEU A 330 4.83 -4.98 17.21
C LEU A 330 6.15 -5.67 16.83
N THR A 331 6.29 -6.06 15.57
CA THR A 331 7.47 -6.77 15.05
C THR A 331 8.72 -5.89 15.13
N ASP A 332 8.60 -4.61 14.74
CA ASP A 332 9.66 -3.62 14.89
C ASP A 332 10.08 -3.46 16.37
N ARG A 333 9.12 -3.29 17.28
CA ARG A 333 9.39 -3.18 18.72
C ARG A 333 10.05 -4.43 19.29
N LEU A 334 9.59 -5.63 18.92
CA LEU A 334 10.22 -6.89 19.33
C LEU A 334 11.65 -7.00 18.81
N SER A 335 11.92 -6.64 17.55
CA SER A 335 13.26 -6.64 16.98
C SER A 335 14.22 -5.71 17.74
N GLN A 336 13.75 -4.51 18.07
CA GLN A 336 14.49 -3.54 18.89
C GLN A 336 14.76 -4.07 20.30
N LEU A 337 13.76 -4.70 20.94
CA LEU A 337 13.87 -5.27 22.28
C LEU A 337 14.83 -6.45 22.33
N ILE A 338 14.76 -7.37 21.37
CA ILE A 338 15.71 -8.50 21.25
C ILE A 338 17.13 -7.96 21.10
N SER A 339 17.33 -6.99 20.19
CA SER A 339 18.65 -6.39 19.97
C SER A 339 19.20 -5.69 21.21
N TYR A 340 18.34 -4.96 21.94
CA TYR A 340 18.69 -4.34 23.22
C TYR A 340 19.04 -5.37 24.29
N SER A 341 18.20 -6.38 24.46
CA SER A 341 18.34 -7.41 25.47
C SER A 341 19.54 -8.33 25.25
N LYS A 342 19.88 -8.65 24.00
CA LYS A 342 21.12 -9.38 23.67
C LYS A 342 22.38 -8.61 24.06
N ARG A 343 22.37 -7.27 23.91
CA ARG A 343 23.52 -6.43 24.28
C ARG A 343 23.66 -6.22 25.79
N ASN A 344 22.55 -6.10 26.50
CA ASN A 344 22.52 -5.75 27.92
C ASN A 344 22.31 -6.95 28.86
N ASN A 345 22.20 -8.16 28.31
CA ASN A 345 21.89 -9.38 29.04
C ASN A 345 20.62 -9.25 29.92
N SER A 346 19.60 -8.58 29.40
CA SER A 346 18.32 -8.35 30.07
C SER A 346 17.24 -9.28 29.53
N MET A 347 16.27 -9.65 30.37
CA MET A 347 15.10 -10.41 29.93
C MET A 347 13.92 -9.50 29.61
N PHE A 348 12.96 -10.04 28.86
CA PHE A 348 11.62 -9.45 28.70
C PHE A 348 10.63 -10.59 28.45
N CYS A 349 9.34 -10.32 28.66
CA CYS A 349 8.28 -11.30 28.43
C CYS A 349 7.31 -10.83 27.36
N VAL A 350 6.88 -11.78 26.54
CA VAL A 350 5.82 -11.65 25.55
C VAL A 350 4.59 -12.32 26.12
N LEU A 351 3.51 -11.55 26.30
CA LEU A 351 2.22 -12.05 26.74
C LEU A 351 1.28 -12.07 25.54
N PHE A 352 0.70 -13.22 25.25
CA PHE A 352 -0.31 -13.40 24.22
C PHE A 352 -1.67 -13.57 24.89
N PHE A 353 -2.67 -12.81 24.47
CA PHE A 353 -4.00 -12.79 25.06
C PHE A 353 -5.03 -13.13 24.00
N ASP A 354 -6.04 -13.87 24.42
CA ASP A 354 -7.24 -14.13 23.64
C ASP A 354 -8.46 -14.03 24.55
N LEU A 355 -9.55 -13.49 24.03
CA LEU A 355 -10.79 -13.30 24.79
C LEU A 355 -11.68 -14.54 24.68
N ASP A 356 -11.87 -15.23 25.81
CA ASP A 356 -12.60 -16.49 25.86
C ASP A 356 -14.03 -16.32 25.32
N ARG A 357 -14.38 -17.16 24.34
CA ARG A 357 -15.72 -17.23 23.73
C ARG A 357 -16.19 -15.91 23.10
N PHE A 358 -15.29 -15.03 22.66
CA PHE A 358 -15.65 -13.77 22.00
C PHE A 358 -16.57 -13.94 20.78
N LYS A 359 -16.39 -15.04 20.01
CA LYS A 359 -17.28 -15.39 18.89
C LYS A 359 -18.76 -15.47 19.31
N LEU A 360 -19.06 -16.06 20.47
CA LEU A 360 -20.43 -16.16 20.98
C LEU A 360 -21.05 -14.78 21.22
N ILE A 361 -20.24 -13.81 21.62
CA ILE A 361 -20.68 -12.42 21.85
C ILE A 361 -21.03 -11.76 20.52
N ASN A 362 -20.17 -11.91 19.49
CA ASN A 362 -20.48 -11.42 18.15
C ASN A 362 -21.76 -12.04 17.58
N ASP A 363 -21.92 -13.35 17.75
CA ASP A 363 -23.08 -14.09 17.26
C ASP A 363 -24.38 -13.69 18.01
N SER A 364 -24.28 -13.31 19.30
CA SER A 364 -25.44 -12.97 20.13
C SER A 364 -25.82 -11.47 20.11
N PHE A 365 -24.85 -10.57 20.03
CA PHE A 365 -25.03 -9.12 20.21
C PHE A 365 -24.63 -8.26 19.01
N SER A 366 -24.25 -8.88 17.88
CA SER A 366 -23.71 -8.29 16.65
C SER A 366 -22.25 -7.84 16.73
N HIS A 367 -21.61 -7.73 15.56
CA HIS A 367 -20.22 -7.26 15.43
C HIS A 367 -19.98 -5.84 15.97
N ILE A 368 -20.97 -4.95 15.93
CA ILE A 368 -20.83 -3.58 16.46
C ILE A 368 -20.64 -3.61 17.99
N ALA A 369 -21.34 -4.52 18.68
CA ALA A 369 -21.17 -4.71 20.11
C ALA A 369 -19.80 -5.31 20.44
N GLY A 370 -19.33 -6.27 19.62
CA GLY A 370 -17.99 -6.84 19.74
C GLY A 370 -16.89 -5.79 19.55
N ASP A 371 -17.03 -4.91 18.55
CA ASP A 371 -16.07 -3.83 18.29
C ASP A 371 -15.98 -2.85 19.47
N LYS A 372 -17.13 -2.48 20.04
CA LYS A 372 -17.19 -1.63 21.23
C LYS A 372 -16.55 -2.31 22.45
N LEU A 373 -16.84 -3.60 22.64
CA LEU A 373 -16.23 -4.41 23.70
C LEU A 373 -14.70 -4.43 23.59
N LEU A 374 -14.15 -4.62 22.38
CA LEU A 374 -12.71 -4.60 22.15
C LEU A 374 -12.09 -3.24 22.50
N GLN A 375 -12.74 -2.14 22.15
CA GLN A 375 -12.29 -0.79 22.53
C GLN A 375 -12.25 -0.61 24.05
N ASP A 376 -13.28 -1.08 24.76
CA ASP A 376 -13.37 -0.96 26.22
C ASP A 376 -12.36 -1.88 26.93
N VAL A 377 -12.12 -3.08 26.39
CA VAL A 377 -11.04 -3.99 26.84
C VAL A 377 -9.68 -3.28 26.77
N VAL A 378 -9.38 -2.65 25.64
CA VAL A 378 -8.11 -1.92 25.46
C VAL A 378 -7.96 -0.77 26.45
N GLN A 379 -9.04 -0.01 26.69
CA GLN A 379 -9.00 1.07 27.69
C GLN A 379 -8.68 0.53 29.09
N ARG A 380 -9.28 -0.58 29.51
CA ARG A 380 -9.02 -1.14 30.83
C ARG A 380 -7.62 -1.75 30.96
N ILE A 381 -7.14 -2.47 29.95
CA ILE A 381 -5.78 -3.03 29.95
C ILE A 381 -4.74 -1.90 30.06
N ARG A 382 -4.93 -0.79 29.32
CA ARG A 382 -4.03 0.37 29.38
C ARG A 382 -3.90 1.01 30.76
N GLN A 383 -4.93 0.90 31.62
CA GLN A 383 -4.85 1.45 32.99
C GLN A 383 -3.92 0.65 33.91
N VAL A 384 -3.62 -0.60 33.56
CA VAL A 384 -2.78 -1.50 34.38
C VAL A 384 -1.36 -1.60 33.84
N MET A 385 -1.16 -1.30 32.56
CA MET A 385 0.15 -1.30 31.90
C MET A 385 0.89 0.01 32.13
N ARG A 386 2.22 -0.06 32.10
CA ARG A 386 3.10 1.11 32.26
C ARG A 386 3.36 1.77 30.90
N GLU A 387 3.86 3.01 30.91
CA GLU A 387 4.21 3.71 29.67
C GLU A 387 5.36 3.02 28.90
N GLU A 388 6.26 2.32 29.59
CA GLU A 388 7.33 1.55 28.95
C GLU A 388 6.87 0.24 28.30
N ASP A 389 5.67 -0.24 28.64
CA ASP A 389 5.12 -1.48 28.12
C ASP A 389 4.42 -1.25 26.78
N THR A 390 4.44 -2.24 25.89
CA THR A 390 3.77 -2.14 24.59
C THR A 390 2.58 -3.08 24.56
N LEU A 391 1.39 -2.57 24.24
CA LEU A 391 0.21 -3.38 23.94
C LEU A 391 -0.09 -3.29 22.44
N ALA A 392 -0.32 -4.42 21.79
CA ALA A 392 -0.61 -4.53 20.37
C ALA A 392 -1.84 -5.42 20.14
N ARG A 393 -2.52 -5.24 19.00
CA ARG A 393 -3.58 -6.13 18.54
C ARG A 393 -3.16 -6.78 17.23
N LEU A 394 -3.25 -8.11 17.16
CA LEU A 394 -2.88 -8.87 15.97
C LEU A 394 -4.06 -9.03 14.99
N GLY A 395 -5.27 -9.09 15.52
CA GLY A 395 -6.51 -9.23 14.76
C GLY A 395 -7.57 -9.93 15.61
N GLY A 396 -8.86 -9.77 15.27
CA GLY A 396 -9.94 -10.40 16.03
C GLY A 396 -9.90 -10.02 17.51
N ASP A 397 -9.87 -11.03 18.37
CA ASP A 397 -9.80 -11.00 19.82
C ASP A 397 -8.38 -11.22 20.38
N GLU A 398 -7.35 -11.22 19.52
CA GLU A 398 -5.96 -11.50 19.90
C GLU A 398 -5.16 -10.22 20.18
N PHE A 399 -4.55 -10.17 21.36
CA PHE A 399 -3.67 -9.08 21.78
C PHE A 399 -2.29 -9.62 22.16
N VAL A 400 -1.27 -8.76 22.07
CA VAL A 400 0.08 -9.06 22.53
C VAL A 400 0.61 -7.92 23.38
N ALA A 401 1.16 -8.23 24.55
CA ALA A 401 1.83 -7.27 25.41
C ALA A 401 3.31 -7.62 25.55
N LEU A 402 4.16 -6.60 25.49
CA LEU A 402 5.60 -6.70 25.70
C LEU A 402 5.93 -6.03 27.03
N LEU A 403 6.42 -6.82 27.98
CA LEU A 403 6.77 -6.36 29.32
C LEU A 403 8.27 -6.48 29.54
N LYS A 404 8.93 -5.34 29.82
CA LYS A 404 10.31 -5.34 30.29
C LYS A 404 10.32 -5.70 31.77
N SER A 405 10.96 -6.82 32.11
CA SER A 405 11.11 -7.23 33.51
C SER A 405 12.49 -7.81 33.75
N HIS A 406 12.91 -7.86 35.02
CA HIS A 406 14.14 -8.51 35.45
C HIS A 406 13.85 -9.83 36.19
N ASP A 407 12.56 -10.11 36.42
CA ASP A 407 12.08 -11.27 37.17
C ASP A 407 10.70 -11.70 36.66
N GLU A 408 10.49 -13.01 36.55
CA GLU A 408 9.22 -13.64 36.18
C GLU A 408 8.13 -13.42 37.24
N THR A 409 8.49 -13.26 38.52
CA THR A 409 7.49 -13.02 39.57
C THR A 409 6.75 -11.69 39.37
N ASN A 410 7.44 -10.67 38.83
CA ASN A 410 6.83 -9.39 38.50
C ASN A 410 5.88 -9.52 37.30
N VAL A 411 6.25 -10.33 36.32
CA VAL A 411 5.40 -10.60 35.14
C VAL A 411 4.14 -11.36 35.54
N ALA A 412 4.25 -12.35 36.44
CA ALA A 412 3.10 -13.06 36.99
C ALA A 412 2.14 -12.12 37.75
N LYS A 413 2.68 -11.13 38.48
CA LYS A 413 1.86 -10.10 39.15
C LYS A 413 1.12 -9.22 38.13
N ILE A 414 1.77 -8.83 37.05
CA ILE A 414 1.12 -8.04 35.99
C ILE A 414 0.05 -8.87 35.27
N ALA A 415 0.35 -10.13 34.92
CA ALA A 415 -0.61 -11.05 34.32
C ALA A 415 -1.85 -11.26 35.21
N LYS A 416 -1.64 -11.40 36.54
CA LYS A 416 -2.75 -11.46 37.50
C LYS A 416 -3.57 -10.17 37.53
N LYS A 417 -2.93 -9.00 37.58
CA LYS A 417 -3.66 -7.72 37.50
C LYS A 417 -4.46 -7.59 36.19
N LEU A 418 -3.91 -8.10 35.08
CA LEU A 418 -4.59 -8.12 33.80
C LEU A 418 -5.82 -9.03 33.83
N LEU A 419 -5.78 -10.19 34.50
CA LEU A 419 -6.97 -11.01 34.74
C LEU A 419 -7.99 -10.29 35.63
N ASP A 420 -7.53 -9.65 36.71
CA ASP A 420 -8.39 -9.01 37.70
C ASP A 420 -9.26 -7.89 37.08
N VAL A 421 -8.76 -7.22 36.03
CA VAL A 421 -9.49 -6.20 35.27
C VAL A 421 -10.79 -6.72 34.66
N PHE A 422 -10.85 -8.01 34.32
CA PHE A 422 -12.00 -8.63 33.67
C PHE A 422 -13.04 -9.16 34.67
N HIS A 423 -12.79 -9.08 35.98
CA HIS A 423 -13.80 -9.42 36.99
C HIS A 423 -15.00 -8.47 36.99
N THR A 424 -14.82 -7.24 36.49
CA THR A 424 -15.93 -6.28 36.33
C THR A 424 -16.59 -6.46 34.96
N PRO A 425 -17.93 -6.53 34.86
CA PRO A 425 -18.60 -6.66 33.57
C PRO A 425 -18.36 -5.44 32.68
N PHE A 426 -18.39 -5.64 31.36
CA PHE A 426 -18.35 -4.58 30.36
C PHE A 426 -19.79 -4.16 30.02
N GLU A 427 -20.03 -2.86 29.98
CA GLU A 427 -21.33 -2.31 29.63
C GLU A 427 -21.37 -1.96 28.14
N VAL A 428 -22.08 -2.77 27.35
CA VAL A 428 -22.20 -2.59 25.90
C VAL A 428 -23.67 -2.55 25.53
N ASN A 429 -24.13 -1.46 24.92
CA ASN A 429 -25.52 -1.26 24.51
C ASN A 429 -26.54 -1.54 25.65
N SER A 430 -26.26 -1.06 26.87
CA SER A 430 -27.08 -1.29 28.08
C SER A 430 -27.15 -2.75 28.58
N HIS A 431 -26.27 -3.62 28.10
CA HIS A 431 -26.11 -5.00 28.58
C HIS A 431 -24.80 -5.15 29.35
N GLN A 432 -24.81 -5.95 30.41
CA GLN A 432 -23.61 -6.34 31.14
C GLN A 432 -23.05 -7.64 30.55
N ILE A 433 -21.83 -7.56 30.02
CA ILE A 433 -21.13 -8.68 29.38
C ILE A 433 -19.96 -9.09 30.27
N TRP A 434 -19.96 -10.35 30.69
CA TRP A 434 -18.80 -10.99 31.33
C TRP A 434 -17.97 -11.69 30.28
N ILE A 435 -16.71 -11.31 30.17
CA ILE A 435 -15.72 -11.94 29.30
C ILE A 435 -14.43 -12.09 30.08
N THR A 436 -13.71 -13.18 29.83
CA THR A 436 -12.45 -13.50 30.51
C THR A 436 -11.34 -13.66 29.46
N PRO A 437 -10.08 -13.32 29.77
CA PRO A 437 -8.99 -13.57 28.86
C PRO A 437 -8.24 -14.86 29.25
N SER A 438 -7.72 -15.56 28.25
CA SER A 438 -6.67 -16.57 28.41
C SER A 438 -5.33 -15.97 28.03
N ILE A 439 -4.31 -16.14 28.89
CA ILE A 439 -3.00 -15.47 28.73
C ILE A 439 -1.87 -16.50 28.65
N GLY A 440 -1.02 -16.38 27.65
CA GLY A 440 0.20 -17.18 27.50
C GLY A 440 1.43 -16.31 27.60
N ILE A 441 2.48 -16.77 28.27
CA ILE A 441 3.67 -15.97 28.57
C ILE A 441 4.92 -16.69 28.06
N ALA A 442 5.71 -16.05 27.21
CA ALA A 442 7.04 -16.52 26.82
C ALA A 442 8.12 -15.52 27.26
N THR A 443 9.20 -16.03 27.83
CA THR A 443 10.31 -15.25 28.37
C THR A 443 11.53 -15.30 27.46
N PHE A 444 12.01 -14.15 26.98
CA PHE A 444 13.29 -14.05 26.27
C PHE A 444 14.46 -14.00 27.26
N PRO A 445 15.58 -14.71 27.01
CA PRO A 445 15.85 -15.58 25.86
C PRO A 445 15.46 -17.06 26.07
N ARG A 446 14.98 -17.45 27.26
CA ARG A 446 14.74 -18.85 27.64
C ARG A 446 13.78 -19.59 26.69
N ASP A 447 12.70 -18.93 26.32
CA ASP A 447 11.58 -19.50 25.60
C ASP A 447 11.62 -19.13 24.11
N GLY A 448 12.72 -18.56 23.60
CA GLY A 448 12.90 -18.20 22.20
C GLY A 448 13.90 -17.06 22.02
N GLU A 449 14.67 -17.11 20.94
CA GLU A 449 15.63 -16.06 20.59
C GLU A 449 15.21 -15.21 19.38
N THR A 450 14.17 -15.66 18.68
CA THR A 450 13.60 -15.00 17.50
C THR A 450 12.17 -14.53 17.79
N ILE A 451 11.70 -13.58 16.98
CA ILE A 451 10.34 -13.02 17.09
C ILE A 451 9.29 -14.13 16.94
N ASP A 452 9.45 -14.97 15.90
CA ASP A 452 8.50 -16.05 15.60
C ASP A 452 8.46 -17.10 16.71
N GLU A 453 9.61 -17.47 17.28
CA GLU A 453 9.65 -18.42 18.40
C GLU A 453 8.94 -17.89 19.64
N LEU A 454 9.20 -16.63 20.02
CA LEU A 454 8.58 -16.02 21.19
C LEU A 454 7.06 -15.89 21.05
N LEU A 455 6.59 -15.41 19.89
CA LEU A 455 5.15 -15.29 19.62
C LEU A 455 4.48 -16.67 19.59
N ARG A 456 5.08 -17.65 18.89
CA ARG A 456 4.55 -19.02 18.82
C ARG A 456 4.50 -19.67 20.20
N ASN A 457 5.54 -19.52 21.00
CA ASN A 457 5.61 -20.17 22.31
C ASN A 457 4.67 -19.49 23.33
N ALA A 458 4.47 -18.17 23.22
CA ALA A 458 3.45 -17.47 24.00
C ALA A 458 2.03 -17.92 23.61
N ASP A 459 1.76 -18.08 22.31
CA ASP A 459 0.49 -18.60 21.79
C ASP A 459 0.19 -20.03 22.28
N ILE A 460 1.17 -20.94 22.23
CA ILE A 460 1.04 -22.31 22.78
C ILE A 460 0.69 -22.29 24.27
N ALA A 461 1.30 -21.38 25.05
CA ALA A 461 1.00 -21.24 26.46
C ALA A 461 -0.41 -20.68 26.69
N MET A 462 -0.87 -19.75 25.86
CA MET A 462 -2.22 -19.17 25.92
C MET A 462 -3.27 -20.24 25.61
N TYR A 463 -3.06 -21.03 24.56
CA TYR A 463 -3.94 -22.12 24.21
C TYR A 463 -4.10 -23.10 25.38
N ARG A 464 -3.01 -23.43 26.08
CA ARG A 464 -3.06 -24.26 27.29
C ARG A 464 -3.84 -23.64 28.45
N ALA A 465 -3.80 -22.31 28.60
CA ALA A 465 -4.65 -21.63 29.56
C ALA A 465 -6.14 -21.81 29.21
N LYS A 466 -6.50 -21.80 27.92
CA LYS A 466 -7.88 -22.10 27.46
C LYS A 466 -8.31 -23.52 27.81
N GLU A 467 -7.45 -24.51 27.58
CA GLU A 467 -7.79 -25.92 27.85
C GLU A 467 -8.01 -26.22 29.33
N GLN A 468 -7.30 -25.50 30.20
CA GLN A 468 -7.45 -25.63 31.64
C GLN A 468 -8.65 -24.85 32.20
N GLY A 469 -9.58 -24.42 31.33
CA GLY A 469 -10.82 -23.75 31.72
C GLY A 469 -10.87 -22.25 31.43
N GLY A 470 -9.85 -21.69 30.77
CA GLY A 470 -9.77 -20.25 30.48
C GLY A 470 -9.53 -19.39 31.73
N ASN A 471 -9.69 -18.07 31.59
CA ASN A 471 -9.57 -17.09 32.68
C ASN A 471 -8.31 -17.25 33.57
N GLN A 472 -7.17 -17.56 32.95
CA GLN A 472 -5.91 -17.77 33.66
C GLN A 472 -4.71 -17.43 32.78
N PHE A 473 -3.53 -17.43 33.38
CA PHE A 473 -2.28 -17.29 32.65
C PHE A 473 -1.41 -18.54 32.77
N GLN A 474 -0.64 -18.85 31.72
CA GLN A 474 0.34 -19.93 31.73
C GLN A 474 1.67 -19.45 31.15
N PHE A 475 2.76 -19.82 31.82
CA PHE A 475 4.10 -19.65 31.27
C PHE A 475 4.40 -20.79 30.30
N TYR A 476 5.07 -20.46 29.19
CA TYR A 476 5.61 -21.46 28.31
C TYR A 476 6.66 -22.30 29.04
N THR A 477 6.63 -23.60 28.78
CA THR A 477 7.67 -24.53 29.18
C THR A 477 8.01 -25.39 27.97
N TYR A 478 9.23 -25.91 27.90
CA TYR A 478 9.61 -26.77 26.78
C TYR A 478 8.72 -28.03 26.65
N SER A 479 8.18 -28.53 27.77
CA SER A 479 7.21 -29.63 27.78
C SER A 479 5.82 -29.22 27.25
N LEU A 480 5.47 -27.93 27.32
CA LEU A 480 4.28 -27.34 26.70
C LEU A 480 4.36 -27.45 25.17
N GLY A 481 5.46 -26.97 24.58
CA GLY A 481 5.67 -26.98 23.12
C GLY A 481 5.65 -28.36 22.48
N LYS A 482 6.33 -29.36 23.07
CA LYS A 482 6.35 -30.74 22.55
C LYS A 482 4.98 -31.40 22.52
N LYS A 483 4.17 -31.18 23.57
CA LYS A 483 2.82 -31.74 23.68
C LYS A 483 1.84 -31.14 22.67
N SER A 484 2.03 -29.88 22.24
CA SER A 484 1.17 -29.24 21.22
C SER A 484 1.41 -29.82 19.82
N VAL A 485 2.67 -30.05 19.45
CA VAL A 485 3.01 -30.70 18.16
C VAL A 485 2.57 -32.16 18.16
N ALA A 486 2.90 -32.90 19.23
CA ALA A 486 2.49 -34.30 19.37
C ALA A 486 0.97 -34.49 19.32
N ARG A 487 0.21 -33.46 19.71
CA ARG A 487 -1.25 -33.45 19.65
C ARG A 487 -1.79 -33.34 18.23
N MET A 488 -1.31 -32.37 17.44
CA MET A 488 -1.69 -32.26 16.02
C MET A 488 -1.31 -33.52 15.25
N GLU A 489 -0.14 -34.09 15.53
CA GLU A 489 0.27 -35.37 14.94
C GLU A 489 -0.67 -36.50 15.34
N MET A 490 -1.04 -36.60 16.62
CA MET A 490 -1.95 -37.63 17.12
C MET A 490 -3.37 -37.52 16.56
N GLU A 491 -3.88 -36.30 16.36
CA GLU A 491 -5.17 -36.07 15.70
C GLU A 491 -5.16 -36.59 14.25
N ALA A 492 -4.14 -36.24 13.48
CA ALA A 492 -3.98 -36.74 12.12
C ALA A 492 -3.78 -38.28 12.08
N GLU A 493 -3.03 -38.84 13.03
CA GLU A 493 -2.84 -40.28 13.19
C GLU A 493 -4.17 -40.99 13.52
N LEU A 494 -5.03 -40.40 14.36
CA LEU A 494 -6.34 -40.97 14.73
C LEU A 494 -7.31 -41.04 13.56
N TYR A 495 -7.38 -40.00 12.73
CA TYR A 495 -8.17 -40.03 11.49
C TYR A 495 -7.73 -41.19 10.58
N GLN A 496 -6.42 -41.35 10.38
CA GLN A 496 -5.88 -42.43 9.55
C GLN A 496 -6.10 -43.82 10.16
N ALA A 497 -6.06 -43.94 11.49
CA ALA A 497 -6.25 -45.21 12.19
C ALA A 497 -7.62 -45.83 11.90
N LEU A 498 -8.66 -44.99 11.77
CA LEU A 498 -10.01 -45.44 11.42
C LEU A 498 -10.07 -45.98 9.99
N GLU A 499 -9.48 -45.27 9.03
CA GLU A 499 -9.43 -45.68 7.62
C GLU A 499 -8.59 -46.94 7.40
N LYS A 500 -7.45 -47.03 8.09
CA LYS A 500 -6.48 -48.13 7.96
C LYS A 500 -6.81 -49.36 8.82
N LYS A 501 -7.94 -49.34 9.55
CA LYS A 501 -8.37 -50.42 10.45
C LYS A 501 -7.29 -50.79 11.48
N GLU A 502 -6.68 -49.78 12.09
CA GLU A 502 -5.63 -49.96 13.10
C GLU A 502 -6.18 -50.23 14.50
N PHE A 503 -7.49 -50.04 14.71
CA PHE A 503 -8.15 -50.38 15.97
C PHE A 503 -8.52 -51.86 16.03
N PHE A 504 -8.43 -52.43 17.23
CA PHE A 504 -8.91 -53.78 17.54
C PHE A 504 -9.46 -53.81 18.97
N LEU A 505 -10.29 -54.80 19.28
CA LEU A 505 -10.86 -54.98 20.61
C LEU A 505 -10.15 -56.11 21.35
N CYS A 506 -9.84 -55.85 22.62
CA CYS A 506 -9.54 -56.90 23.59
C CYS A 506 -10.77 -57.12 24.48
N TYR A 507 -10.88 -58.30 25.05
CA TYR A 507 -11.99 -58.68 25.92
C TYR A 507 -11.47 -59.11 27.28
N GLN A 508 -11.97 -58.50 28.34
CA GLN A 508 -11.63 -58.87 29.71
C GLN A 508 -12.81 -59.60 30.37
N PRO A 509 -12.61 -60.83 30.88
CA PRO A 509 -13.70 -61.58 31.49
C PRO A 509 -14.09 -61.01 32.86
N GLN A 510 -15.40 -60.95 33.11
CA GLN A 510 -16.02 -60.67 34.40
C GLN A 510 -16.53 -62.00 34.97
N LEU A 511 -16.03 -62.38 36.15
CA LEU A 511 -16.27 -63.70 36.74
C LEU A 511 -17.02 -63.57 38.07
N ASP A 512 -17.84 -64.57 38.36
CA ASP A 512 -18.39 -64.78 39.70
C ASP A 512 -17.29 -65.38 40.62
N PHE A 513 -17.05 -64.76 41.77
CA PHE A 513 -15.97 -65.12 42.68
C PHE A 513 -16.10 -66.54 43.24
N LYS A 514 -17.33 -66.97 43.52
CA LYS A 514 -17.63 -68.26 44.17
C LYS A 514 -17.59 -69.42 43.18
N THR A 515 -18.26 -69.26 42.05
CA THR A 515 -18.42 -70.31 41.04
C THR A 515 -17.32 -70.31 40.00
N ARG A 516 -16.53 -69.23 39.93
CA ARG A 516 -15.51 -68.97 38.89
C ARG A 516 -16.05 -69.05 37.47
N LYS A 517 -17.38 -68.95 37.31
CA LYS A 517 -18.03 -68.96 36.01
C LYS A 517 -17.96 -67.57 35.39
N LEU A 518 -17.84 -67.57 34.06
CA LEU A 518 -17.91 -66.36 33.25
C LEU A 518 -19.33 -65.82 33.23
N VAL A 519 -19.49 -64.55 33.61
CA VAL A 519 -20.77 -63.84 33.59
C VAL A 519 -20.88 -62.97 32.35
N SER A 520 -19.85 -62.17 32.09
CA SER A 520 -19.81 -61.16 31.03
C SER A 520 -18.36 -60.87 30.62
N ALA A 521 -18.17 -60.05 29.60
CA ALA A 521 -16.86 -59.58 29.19
C ALA A 521 -16.90 -58.10 28.82
N GLU A 522 -15.87 -57.34 29.21
CA GLU A 522 -15.73 -55.95 28.82
C GLU A 522 -14.91 -55.83 27.53
N ALA A 523 -15.44 -55.12 26.53
CA ALA A 523 -14.77 -54.81 25.29
C ALA A 523 -13.91 -53.55 25.43
N LEU A 524 -12.60 -53.75 25.35
CA LEU A 524 -11.58 -52.75 25.58
C LEU A 524 -10.85 -52.42 24.28
N ILE A 525 -11.06 -51.21 23.74
CA ILE A 525 -10.39 -50.76 22.52
C ILE A 525 -8.86 -50.70 22.69
N ARG A 526 -8.14 -51.10 21.65
CA ARG A 526 -6.69 -50.96 21.51
C ARG A 526 -6.37 -50.40 20.13
N TRP A 527 -5.30 -49.62 20.05
CA TRP A 527 -4.84 -49.07 18.77
C TRP A 527 -3.47 -49.65 18.43
N ARG A 528 -3.39 -50.38 17.33
CA ARG A 528 -2.14 -50.91 16.77
C ARG A 528 -1.45 -49.84 15.93
N HIS A 529 -0.74 -48.94 16.60
CA HIS A 529 -0.04 -47.84 15.95
C HIS A 529 1.21 -48.33 15.19
N PRO A 530 1.43 -47.94 13.92
CA PRO A 530 2.53 -48.45 13.09
C PRO A 530 3.93 -48.15 13.66
N LYS A 531 4.08 -47.02 14.35
CA LYS A 531 5.36 -46.60 14.97
C LYS A 531 5.46 -46.84 16.48
N LYS A 532 4.34 -46.84 17.21
CA LYS A 532 4.30 -46.75 18.69
C LYS A 532 3.87 -48.08 19.33
N GLY A 533 3.58 -49.10 18.53
CA GLY A 533 3.08 -50.39 19.00
C GLY A 533 1.62 -50.29 19.44
N ILE A 534 1.23 -51.08 20.44
CA ILE A 534 -0.15 -51.10 20.94
C ILE A 534 -0.35 -49.97 21.94
N LEU A 535 -1.22 -49.02 21.60
CA LEU A 535 -1.63 -47.92 22.46
C LEU A 535 -2.91 -48.27 23.23
N LEU A 536 -2.91 -47.97 24.52
CA LEU A 536 -4.06 -48.09 25.42
C LEU A 536 -5.02 -46.89 25.28
N PRO A 537 -6.32 -47.04 25.62
CA PRO A 537 -7.34 -46.00 25.54
C PRO A 537 -6.93 -44.67 26.16
N ILE A 538 -6.28 -44.70 27.33
CA ILE A 538 -5.82 -43.51 28.06
C ILE A 538 -4.89 -42.60 27.25
N ASN A 539 -4.24 -43.14 26.21
CA ASN A 539 -3.33 -42.37 25.37
C ASN A 539 -4.04 -41.58 24.26
N PHE A 540 -5.27 -41.96 23.87
CA PHE A 540 -5.90 -41.42 22.66
C PHE A 540 -7.40 -41.10 22.79
N ILE A 541 -8.13 -41.69 23.73
CA ILE A 541 -9.55 -41.37 23.94
C ILE A 541 -9.77 -39.91 24.34
N PRO A 542 -8.97 -39.28 25.23
CA PRO A 542 -9.15 -37.85 25.52
C PRO A 542 -9.06 -36.96 24.26
N MET A 543 -8.12 -37.29 23.36
CA MET A 543 -7.98 -36.59 22.08
C MET A 543 -9.18 -36.82 21.15
N ALA A 544 -9.65 -38.06 21.09
CA ALA A 544 -10.80 -38.42 20.27
C ALA A 544 -12.07 -37.72 20.77
N GLU A 545 -12.25 -37.60 22.09
CA GLU A 545 -13.35 -36.86 22.67
C GLU A 545 -13.26 -35.39 22.29
N GLU A 546 -12.13 -34.72 22.52
CA GLU A 546 -11.98 -33.29 22.23
C GLU A 546 -12.24 -32.95 20.76
N THR A 547 -11.66 -33.72 19.83
CA THR A 547 -11.77 -33.52 18.37
C THR A 547 -13.11 -34.00 17.78
N GLY A 548 -13.89 -34.77 18.54
CA GLY A 548 -15.16 -35.35 18.07
C GLY A 548 -15.00 -36.67 17.32
N LEU A 549 -13.77 -37.14 17.10
CA LEU A 549 -13.46 -38.47 16.55
C LEU A 549 -13.97 -39.63 17.42
N ILE A 550 -14.34 -39.37 18.68
CA ILE A 550 -14.97 -40.39 19.53
C ILE A 550 -16.30 -40.89 18.98
N LEU A 551 -17.01 -40.09 18.18
CA LEU A 551 -18.26 -40.51 17.55
C LEU A 551 -18.05 -41.67 16.57
N PRO A 552 -17.21 -41.52 15.51
CA PRO A 552 -16.95 -42.62 14.58
C PRO A 552 -16.16 -43.78 15.22
N ILE A 553 -15.26 -43.50 16.18
CA ILE A 553 -14.54 -44.56 16.91
C ILE A 553 -15.52 -45.39 17.73
N GLY A 554 -16.40 -44.74 18.50
CA GLY A 554 -17.35 -45.42 19.36
C GLY A 554 -18.42 -46.20 18.58
N GLU A 555 -18.85 -45.70 17.42
CA GLU A 555 -19.70 -46.47 16.51
C GLU A 555 -18.99 -47.75 16.02
N TRP A 556 -17.72 -47.64 15.62
CA TRP A 556 -16.91 -48.79 15.21
C TRP A 556 -16.74 -49.80 16.35
N VAL A 557 -16.48 -49.34 17.58
CA VAL A 557 -16.36 -50.22 18.77
C VAL A 557 -17.65 -50.99 19.01
N LEU A 558 -18.81 -50.31 19.02
CA LEU A 558 -20.11 -50.94 19.21
C LEU A 558 -20.40 -51.98 18.13
N GLN A 559 -20.10 -51.65 16.87
CA GLN A 559 -20.32 -52.55 15.74
C GLN A 559 -19.44 -53.80 15.84
N GLU A 560 -18.14 -53.65 16.10
CA GLU A 560 -17.21 -54.77 16.16
C GLU A 560 -17.47 -55.65 17.41
N ALA A 561 -17.82 -55.06 18.55
CA ALA A 561 -18.20 -55.81 19.76
C ALA A 561 -19.47 -56.66 19.53
N CYS A 562 -20.52 -56.08 18.92
CA CYS A 562 -21.74 -56.80 18.62
C CYS A 562 -21.51 -57.93 17.61
N LYS A 563 -20.74 -57.65 16.55
CA LYS A 563 -20.37 -58.60 15.51
C LYS A 563 -19.55 -59.76 16.07
N GLN A 564 -18.55 -59.48 16.91
CA GLN A 564 -17.71 -60.50 17.53
C GLN A 564 -18.54 -61.38 18.49
N ASN A 565 -19.43 -60.80 19.29
CA ASN A 565 -20.31 -61.58 20.16
C ASN A 565 -21.22 -62.50 19.33
N LYS A 566 -21.83 -62.00 18.25
CA LYS A 566 -22.62 -62.84 17.35
C LYS A 566 -21.80 -63.97 16.73
N GLN A 567 -20.55 -63.70 16.36
CA GLN A 567 -19.64 -64.71 15.83
C GLN A 567 -19.38 -65.82 16.86
N TRP A 568 -19.15 -65.49 18.13
CA TRP A 568 -19.03 -66.49 19.20
C TRP A 568 -20.29 -67.34 19.33
N GLN A 569 -21.48 -66.73 19.26
CA GLN A 569 -22.75 -67.47 19.29
C GLN A 569 -22.92 -68.40 18.08
N LYS A 570 -22.46 -67.99 16.88
CA LYS A 570 -22.47 -68.83 15.67
C LYS A 570 -21.52 -70.02 15.77
N LEU A 571 -20.43 -69.89 16.54
CA LEU A 571 -19.50 -70.97 16.85
C LEU A 571 -19.98 -71.89 17.99
N SER A 572 -21.23 -71.72 18.44
CA SER A 572 -21.83 -72.46 19.56
C SER A 572 -21.06 -72.29 20.89
N LEU A 573 -20.39 -71.15 21.08
CA LEU A 573 -19.77 -70.78 22.36
C LEU A 573 -20.82 -70.25 23.35
N PRO A 574 -20.48 -70.12 24.65
CA PRO A 574 -21.41 -69.58 25.64
C PRO A 574 -21.94 -68.21 25.22
N LYS A 575 -23.25 -68.01 25.36
CA LYS A 575 -23.86 -66.69 25.15
C LYS A 575 -23.58 -65.82 26.36
N ILE A 576 -22.73 -64.82 26.19
CA ILE A 576 -22.33 -63.89 27.25
C ILE A 576 -22.75 -62.47 26.91
N ARG A 577 -22.92 -61.65 27.95
CA ARG A 577 -23.07 -60.20 27.80
C ARG A 577 -21.70 -59.58 27.51
N VAL A 578 -21.64 -58.68 26.53
CA VAL A 578 -20.44 -57.89 26.23
C VAL A 578 -20.70 -56.44 26.56
N ALA A 579 -19.91 -55.89 27.48
CA ALA A 579 -19.99 -54.51 27.93
C ALA A 579 -19.13 -53.59 27.07
N VAL A 580 -19.67 -52.44 26.68
CA VAL A 580 -19.00 -51.43 25.85
C VAL A 580 -19.09 -50.06 26.50
N ASN A 581 -17.94 -49.45 26.71
CA ASN A 581 -17.81 -48.09 27.23
C ASN A 581 -18.30 -47.03 26.23
N VAL A 582 -19.12 -46.09 26.71
CA VAL A 582 -19.70 -45.02 25.89
C VAL A 582 -19.36 -43.64 26.47
N ALA A 583 -18.77 -42.79 25.62
CA ALA A 583 -18.38 -41.43 25.97
C ALA A 583 -19.56 -40.46 26.07
N THR A 584 -19.39 -39.37 26.83
CA THR A 584 -20.40 -38.31 27.00
C THR A 584 -20.86 -37.71 25.66
N LYS A 585 -19.92 -37.47 24.75
CA LYS A 585 -20.24 -36.87 23.43
C LYS A 585 -21.10 -37.79 22.56
N GLN A 586 -20.94 -39.10 22.68
CA GLN A 586 -21.77 -40.07 21.94
C GLN A 586 -23.22 -40.03 22.43
N LEU A 587 -23.44 -39.95 23.75
CA LEU A 587 -24.79 -39.93 24.32
C LEU A 587 -25.55 -38.64 24.04
N LYS A 588 -24.83 -37.52 23.90
CA LYS A 588 -25.44 -36.24 23.47
C LYS A 588 -25.78 -36.21 21.98
N HIS A 589 -25.33 -37.20 21.20
CA HIS A 589 -25.66 -37.26 19.78
C HIS A 589 -27.14 -37.66 19.60
N PRO A 590 -27.97 -36.83 18.93
CA PRO A 590 -29.41 -37.07 18.83
C PRO A 590 -29.79 -38.45 18.24
N GLU A 591 -28.94 -38.98 17.36
CA GLU A 591 -29.20 -40.25 16.66
C GLU A 591 -28.61 -41.47 17.36
N PHE A 592 -27.99 -41.34 18.54
CA PHE A 592 -27.28 -42.45 19.20
C PHE A 592 -28.15 -43.71 19.38
N GLY A 593 -29.39 -43.53 19.84
CA GLY A 593 -30.34 -44.64 19.98
C GLY A 593 -30.71 -45.31 18.65
N GLN A 594 -30.72 -44.56 17.53
CA GLN A 594 -30.96 -45.10 16.20
C GLN A 594 -29.74 -45.89 15.68
N VAL A 595 -28.53 -45.38 15.94
CA VAL A 595 -27.26 -46.05 15.60
C VAL A 595 -27.18 -47.42 16.27
N ILE A 596 -27.50 -47.52 17.56
CA ILE A 596 -27.51 -48.81 18.27
C ILE A 596 -28.54 -49.78 17.66
N ARG A 597 -29.76 -49.31 17.37
CA ARG A 597 -30.79 -50.15 16.72
C ARG A 597 -30.32 -50.67 15.38
N ARG A 598 -29.66 -49.83 14.58
CA ARG A 598 -29.06 -50.22 13.30
C ARG A 598 -28.01 -51.30 13.50
N ILE A 599 -27.05 -51.09 14.40
CA ILE A 599 -25.96 -52.04 14.66
C ILE A 599 -26.50 -53.41 15.12
N LEU A 600 -27.46 -53.44 16.05
CA LEU A 600 -28.07 -54.69 16.53
C LEU A 600 -28.81 -55.43 15.39
N THR A 601 -29.47 -54.68 14.51
CA THR A 601 -30.15 -55.25 13.33
C THR A 601 -29.15 -55.82 12.32
N GLU A 602 -28.08 -55.09 12.00
CA GLU A 602 -27.04 -55.50 11.06
C GLU A 602 -26.22 -56.70 11.55
N THR A 603 -25.96 -56.77 12.86
CA THR A 603 -25.20 -57.85 13.49
C THR A 603 -26.08 -59.03 13.90
N GLU A 604 -27.40 -58.88 13.87
CA GLU A 604 -28.39 -59.85 14.33
C GLU A 604 -28.17 -60.30 15.79
N LEU A 605 -27.54 -59.47 16.63
CA LEU A 605 -27.33 -59.77 18.04
C LEU A 605 -28.59 -59.43 18.84
N SER A 606 -29.04 -60.35 19.70
CA SER A 606 -30.14 -60.04 20.63
C SER A 606 -29.70 -58.93 21.61
N PRO A 607 -30.53 -57.90 21.85
CA PRO A 607 -30.16 -56.76 22.69
C PRO A 607 -29.69 -57.11 24.11
N GLU A 608 -30.19 -58.21 24.67
CA GLU A 608 -29.84 -58.72 26.01
C GLU A 608 -28.35 -59.05 26.20
N PHE A 609 -27.62 -59.28 25.10
CA PHE A 609 -26.18 -59.59 25.13
C PHE A 609 -25.28 -58.36 24.94
N LEU A 610 -25.85 -57.17 24.81
CA LEU A 610 -25.12 -55.91 24.82
C LEU A 610 -25.35 -55.21 26.16
N GLU A 611 -24.24 -54.80 26.79
CA GLU A 611 -24.24 -53.92 27.95
C GLU A 611 -23.53 -52.61 27.59
N ILE A 612 -24.09 -51.48 28.01
CA ILE A 612 -23.51 -50.16 27.80
C ILE A 612 -23.03 -49.63 29.14
N GLU A 613 -21.73 -49.31 29.20
CA GLU A 613 -21.08 -48.72 30.35
C GLU A 613 -20.97 -47.20 30.18
N ILE A 614 -21.38 -46.46 31.21
CA ILE A 614 -21.32 -45.00 31.25
C ILE A 614 -20.69 -44.55 32.56
N THR A 615 -19.85 -43.52 32.52
CA THR A 615 -19.27 -42.97 33.74
C THR A 615 -20.25 -42.06 34.48
N GLU A 616 -20.02 -41.86 35.77
CA GLU A 616 -20.85 -41.01 36.64
C GLU A 616 -21.02 -39.56 36.12
N ASN A 617 -19.96 -38.98 35.55
CA ASN A 617 -19.98 -37.61 35.02
C ASN A 617 -20.92 -37.44 33.82
N VAL A 618 -21.13 -38.49 33.03
CA VAL A 618 -22.04 -38.49 31.89
C VAL A 618 -23.48 -38.22 32.35
N ILE A 619 -23.88 -38.87 33.45
CA ILE A 619 -25.22 -38.80 34.03
C ILE A 619 -25.53 -37.39 34.53
N LEU A 620 -24.59 -36.75 35.23
CA LEU A 620 -24.77 -35.42 35.81
C LEU A 620 -24.93 -34.32 34.73
N THR A 621 -24.36 -34.52 33.55
CA THR A 621 -24.30 -33.48 32.51
C THR A 621 -25.42 -33.55 31.45
N SER A 622 -26.39 -34.47 31.58
CA SER A 622 -27.44 -34.66 30.56
C SER A 622 -28.79 -35.19 31.11
N LEU A 623 -29.70 -34.29 31.51
CA LEU A 623 -31.11 -34.66 31.81
C LEU A 623 -31.83 -35.25 30.58
N GLU A 624 -31.40 -34.88 29.37
CA GLU A 624 -31.92 -35.40 28.10
C GLU A 624 -31.55 -36.88 27.85
N ALA A 625 -30.46 -37.38 28.48
CA ALA A 625 -30.01 -38.76 28.30
C ALA A 625 -30.96 -39.79 28.94
N THR A 626 -31.76 -39.40 29.94
CA THR A 626 -32.73 -40.29 30.57
C THR A 626 -33.75 -40.84 29.57
N ALA A 627 -34.15 -40.07 28.56
CA ALA A 627 -35.06 -40.55 27.51
C ALA A 627 -34.39 -41.63 26.64
N ILE A 628 -33.13 -41.40 26.23
CA ILE A 628 -32.34 -42.34 25.44
C ILE A 628 -32.14 -43.64 26.22
N PHE A 629 -31.76 -43.58 27.50
CA PHE A 629 -31.56 -44.77 28.32
C PHE A 629 -32.84 -45.57 28.53
N ASN A 630 -33.99 -44.91 28.74
CA ASN A 630 -35.27 -45.60 28.81
C ASN A 630 -35.59 -46.33 27.49
N ASP A 631 -35.27 -45.73 26.35
CA ASP A 631 -35.50 -46.35 25.05
C ASP A 631 -34.53 -47.50 24.74
N LEU A 632 -33.28 -47.41 25.20
CA LEU A 632 -32.31 -48.52 25.17
C LEU A 632 -32.73 -49.64 26.12
N LYS A 633 -33.26 -49.31 27.30
CA LYS A 633 -33.75 -50.31 28.24
C LYS A 633 -34.98 -51.05 27.72
N LYS A 634 -35.91 -50.34 27.06
CA LYS A 634 -37.06 -50.95 26.36
C LYS A 634 -36.65 -51.88 25.21
N LEU A 635 -35.47 -51.67 24.61
CA LEU A 635 -34.91 -52.61 23.63
C LEU A 635 -34.42 -53.91 24.27
N GLY A 636 -34.16 -53.91 25.58
CA GLY A 636 -33.57 -55.04 26.30
C GLY A 636 -32.05 -54.95 26.48
N ILE A 637 -31.46 -53.78 26.25
CA ILE A 637 -30.02 -53.54 26.47
C ILE A 637 -29.77 -53.33 27.98
N HIS A 638 -28.67 -53.89 28.49
CA HIS A 638 -28.25 -53.68 29.88
C HIS A 638 -27.47 -52.37 30.01
N LEU A 639 -27.68 -51.67 31.11
CA LEU A 639 -27.02 -50.40 31.39
C LEU A 639 -26.21 -50.51 32.68
N ALA A 640 -24.91 -50.26 32.59
CA ALA A 640 -23.98 -50.31 33.70
C ALA A 640 -23.38 -48.92 33.98
N LEU A 641 -23.26 -48.60 35.26
CA LEU A 641 -22.62 -47.38 35.74
C LEU A 641 -21.17 -47.69 36.09
N ASP A 642 -20.24 -47.09 35.37
CA ASP A 642 -18.80 -47.27 35.50
C ASP A 642 -18.13 -46.20 36.37
N ASP A 643 -16.95 -46.53 36.89
CA ASP A 643 -16.12 -45.69 37.78
C ASP A 643 -16.88 -45.13 39.01
N PHE A 644 -17.83 -45.90 39.56
CA PHE A 644 -18.71 -45.40 40.62
C PHE A 644 -17.97 -45.10 41.92
N GLY A 645 -18.16 -43.88 42.45
CA GLY A 645 -17.52 -43.39 43.68
C GLY A 645 -16.47 -42.32 43.44
N SER A 646 -15.89 -42.26 42.23
CA SER A 646 -14.86 -41.29 41.86
C SER A 646 -15.36 -39.84 41.71
N GLY A 647 -16.68 -39.63 41.65
CA GLY A 647 -17.35 -38.35 41.39
C GLY A 647 -18.30 -37.85 42.49
N TYR A 648 -19.12 -36.84 42.15
CA TYR A 648 -20.07 -36.15 43.03
C TYR A 648 -21.54 -36.53 42.76
N MET A 649 -21.89 -37.81 42.56
CA MET A 649 -23.28 -38.15 42.25
C MET A 649 -24.15 -37.97 43.47
N LEU A 650 -25.18 -37.14 43.31
CA LEU A 650 -26.29 -37.10 44.25
C LEU A 650 -27.10 -38.39 44.09
N LEU A 651 -27.27 -39.13 45.18
CA LEU A 651 -28.09 -40.36 45.28
C LEU A 651 -29.48 -40.25 44.62
N ASN A 652 -30.03 -39.04 44.52
CA ASN A 652 -31.29 -38.76 43.83
C ASN A 652 -31.26 -39.12 42.34
N HIS A 653 -30.10 -39.07 41.67
CA HIS A 653 -29.99 -39.42 40.25
C HIS A 653 -30.06 -40.93 40.01
N LEU A 654 -29.47 -41.76 40.88
CA LEU A 654 -29.57 -43.23 40.79
C LEU A 654 -31.02 -43.73 40.78
N LYS A 655 -31.94 -42.98 41.40
CA LYS A 655 -33.38 -43.30 41.40
C LYS A 655 -34.06 -43.07 40.05
N ILE A 656 -33.53 -42.18 39.22
CA ILE A 656 -34.18 -41.72 37.98
C ILE A 656 -33.63 -42.48 36.76
N PHE A 657 -32.37 -42.93 36.81
CA PHE A 657 -31.72 -43.61 35.70
C PHE A 657 -31.97 -45.13 35.74
N PRO A 658 -32.39 -45.76 34.62
CA PRO A 658 -32.71 -47.19 34.58
C PRO A 658 -31.43 -48.05 34.45
N ILE A 659 -30.58 -48.02 35.47
CA ILE A 659 -29.35 -48.82 35.52
C ILE A 659 -29.61 -50.22 36.08
N ASP A 660 -28.81 -51.19 35.65
CA ASP A 660 -28.87 -52.59 36.08
C ASP A 660 -27.70 -52.98 36.97
N ARG A 661 -26.55 -52.33 36.74
CA ARG A 661 -25.26 -52.77 37.25
C ARG A 661 -24.41 -51.57 37.66
N ILE A 662 -23.67 -51.70 38.75
CA ILE A 662 -22.68 -50.73 39.23
C ILE A 662 -21.30 -51.38 39.25
N LYS A 663 -20.31 -50.69 38.68
CA LYS A 663 -18.90 -51.09 38.69
C LYS A 663 -18.15 -50.21 39.69
N ILE A 664 -17.50 -50.85 40.66
CA ILE A 664 -16.70 -50.17 41.69
C ILE A 664 -15.32 -49.88 41.11
N ASP A 665 -14.96 -48.59 41.05
CA ASP A 665 -13.71 -48.13 40.48
C ASP A 665 -12.49 -48.79 41.13
N ARG A 666 -11.53 -49.20 40.29
CA ARG A 666 -10.27 -49.86 40.71
C ARG A 666 -9.47 -49.07 41.76
N THR A 667 -9.58 -47.76 41.82
CA THR A 667 -8.87 -46.90 42.78
C THR A 667 -9.23 -47.24 44.21
N TYR A 668 -10.50 -47.59 44.47
CA TYR A 668 -10.94 -48.07 45.79
C TYR A 668 -10.46 -49.50 46.05
N ILE A 669 -10.59 -50.38 45.06
CA ILE A 669 -10.21 -51.79 45.17
C ILE A 669 -8.72 -51.97 45.45
N ASN A 670 -7.86 -51.16 44.81
CA ASN A 670 -6.42 -51.15 45.02
C ASN A 670 -6.01 -50.76 46.45
N ASN A 671 -6.85 -50.00 47.15
CA ASN A 671 -6.57 -49.49 48.50
C ASN A 671 -7.18 -50.33 49.62
N ILE A 672 -7.86 -51.43 49.29
CA ILE A 672 -8.33 -52.41 50.29
C ILE A 672 -7.14 -52.83 51.17
N HIS A 673 -7.33 -52.79 52.49
CA HIS A 673 -6.34 -53.01 53.55
C HIS A 673 -5.30 -51.91 53.79
N TYR A 674 -5.16 -50.94 52.88
CA TYR A 674 -4.26 -49.80 53.07
C TYR A 674 -4.98 -48.56 53.59
N ASN A 675 -6.24 -48.35 53.19
CA ASN A 675 -7.04 -47.19 53.56
C ASN A 675 -8.42 -47.59 54.06
N LYS A 676 -8.66 -47.40 55.37
CA LYS A 676 -9.97 -47.68 55.99
C LYS A 676 -11.11 -46.82 55.41
N VAL A 677 -10.81 -45.62 54.90
CA VAL A 677 -11.84 -44.76 54.29
C VAL A 677 -12.36 -45.41 53.02
N ASP A 678 -11.47 -45.94 52.17
CA ASP A 678 -11.86 -46.59 50.92
C ASP A 678 -12.63 -47.89 51.19
N GLU A 679 -12.26 -48.66 52.22
CA GLU A 679 -13.04 -49.82 52.66
C GLU A 679 -14.48 -49.45 53.07
N VAL A 680 -14.66 -48.35 53.82
CA VAL A 680 -15.99 -47.85 54.21
C VAL A 680 -16.79 -47.38 52.99
N ILE A 681 -16.15 -46.73 52.03
CA ILE A 681 -16.79 -46.31 50.77
C ILE A 681 -17.27 -47.54 49.99
N ILE A 682 -16.43 -48.57 49.83
CA ILE A 682 -16.82 -49.82 49.15
C ILE A 682 -18.04 -50.45 49.84
N GLN A 683 -18.05 -50.52 51.17
CA GLN A 683 -19.19 -51.04 51.94
C GLN A 683 -20.47 -50.24 51.70
N ALA A 684 -20.37 -48.91 51.66
CA ALA A 684 -21.49 -48.03 51.39
C ALA A 684 -22.03 -48.23 49.97
N ILE A 685 -21.15 -48.30 48.97
CA ILE A 685 -21.52 -48.56 47.57
C ILE A 685 -22.28 -49.89 47.46
N ILE A 686 -21.75 -50.96 48.07
CA ILE A 686 -22.39 -52.28 48.04
C ILE A 686 -23.76 -52.24 48.71
N ALA A 687 -23.88 -51.58 49.86
CA ALA A 687 -25.16 -51.44 50.56
C ALA A 687 -26.21 -50.66 49.73
N ILE A 688 -25.79 -49.60 49.03
CA ILE A 688 -26.67 -48.82 48.14
C ILE A 688 -27.15 -49.67 46.97
N ALA A 689 -26.23 -50.33 46.27
CA ALA A 689 -26.56 -51.16 45.12
C ALA A 689 -27.54 -52.28 45.49
N ARG A 690 -27.32 -52.95 46.62
CA ARG A 690 -28.25 -53.97 47.14
C ARG A 690 -29.63 -53.40 47.48
N SER A 691 -29.67 -52.21 48.07
CA SER A 691 -30.95 -51.57 48.42
C SER A 691 -31.76 -51.15 47.19
N LEU A 692 -31.10 -51.01 46.04
CA LEU A 692 -31.68 -50.66 44.75
C LEU A 692 -31.83 -51.86 43.80
N ASP A 693 -31.54 -53.09 44.27
CA ASP A 693 -31.57 -54.33 43.47
C ASP A 693 -30.67 -54.29 42.23
N LEU A 694 -29.48 -53.70 42.36
CA LEU A 694 -28.48 -53.55 41.30
C LEU A 694 -27.39 -54.62 41.41
N GLU A 695 -26.93 -55.13 40.27
CA GLU A 695 -25.76 -56.00 40.16
C GLU A 695 -24.47 -55.21 40.48
N ILE A 696 -23.48 -55.85 41.10
CA ILE A 696 -22.23 -55.17 41.52
C ILE A 696 -21.02 -55.92 40.97
N VAL A 697 -20.12 -55.19 40.32
CA VAL A 697 -18.84 -55.70 39.83
C VAL A 697 -17.70 -54.91 40.44
N ALA A 698 -16.71 -55.59 41.02
CA ALA A 698 -15.48 -54.94 41.45
C ALA A 698 -14.42 -54.93 40.35
N GLU A 699 -13.84 -53.77 40.06
CA GLU A 699 -12.80 -53.63 39.04
C GLU A 699 -11.38 -53.64 39.62
N GLY A 700 -10.41 -54.10 38.84
CA GLY A 700 -9.00 -54.07 39.25
C GLY A 700 -8.68 -55.01 40.40
N VAL A 701 -9.36 -56.17 40.47
CA VAL A 701 -9.02 -57.21 41.44
C VAL A 701 -7.68 -57.86 41.06
N GLU A 702 -6.68 -57.71 41.93
CA GLU A 702 -5.30 -58.15 41.70
C GLU A 702 -4.81 -59.19 42.73
N SER A 703 -5.53 -59.38 43.84
CA SER A 703 -5.14 -60.28 44.93
C SER A 703 -6.29 -61.12 45.51
N SER A 704 -5.96 -62.23 46.16
CA SER A 704 -6.92 -63.09 46.84
C SER A 704 -7.56 -62.42 48.08
N GLU A 705 -6.82 -61.51 48.69
CA GLU A 705 -7.19 -60.75 49.87
C GLU A 705 -8.32 -59.77 49.55
N GLN A 706 -8.22 -59.09 48.40
CA GLN A 706 -9.29 -58.24 47.87
C GLN A 706 -10.57 -59.05 47.60
N ILE A 707 -10.46 -60.24 47.02
CA ILE A 707 -11.62 -61.13 46.79
C ILE A 707 -12.28 -61.47 48.12
N LYS A 708 -11.51 -61.90 49.12
CA LYS A 708 -12.05 -62.27 50.43
C LYS A 708 -12.76 -61.09 51.11
N PHE A 709 -12.20 -59.88 51.00
CA PHE A 709 -12.87 -58.67 51.48
C PHE A 709 -14.20 -58.43 50.77
N LEU A 710 -14.21 -58.49 49.43
CA LEU A 710 -15.40 -58.27 48.62
C LEU A 710 -16.49 -59.32 48.87
N GLU A 711 -16.13 -60.60 48.97
CA GLU A 711 -17.05 -61.69 49.27
C GLU A 711 -17.67 -61.56 50.67
N THR A 712 -16.89 -61.11 51.67
CA THR A 712 -17.38 -60.88 53.03
C THR A 712 -18.46 -59.80 53.07
N HIS A 713 -18.40 -58.85 52.13
CA HIS A 713 -19.38 -57.78 51.99
C HIS A 713 -20.43 -58.06 50.90
N GLU A 714 -20.51 -59.31 50.41
CA GLU A 714 -21.50 -59.78 49.43
C GLU A 714 -21.39 -59.16 48.02
N CYS A 715 -20.21 -58.67 47.63
CA CYS A 715 -19.89 -58.45 46.22
C CYS A 715 -19.47 -59.79 45.60
N THR A 716 -20.19 -60.26 44.59
CA THR A 716 -20.03 -61.61 44.03
C THR A 716 -19.35 -61.64 42.67
N GLU A 717 -19.24 -60.52 41.96
CA GLU A 717 -18.63 -60.45 40.64
C GLU A 717 -17.43 -59.50 40.62
N GLY A 718 -16.45 -59.80 39.79
CA GLY A 718 -15.36 -58.87 39.55
C GLY A 718 -14.53 -59.17 38.32
N GLN A 719 -13.72 -58.18 38.00
CA GLN A 719 -12.73 -58.22 36.92
C GLN A 719 -11.39 -57.70 37.40
N GLY A 720 -10.31 -58.24 36.83
CA GLY A 720 -8.97 -57.79 37.17
C GLY A 720 -7.90 -58.81 36.80
N TYR A 721 -6.64 -58.41 36.98
CA TYR A 721 -5.47 -59.19 36.56
C TYR A 721 -5.23 -60.44 37.39
N TYR A 722 -5.86 -60.54 38.57
CA TYR A 722 -5.88 -61.78 39.33
C TYR A 722 -6.51 -62.93 38.54
N PHE A 723 -7.55 -62.64 37.76
CA PHE A 723 -8.27 -63.63 36.95
C PHE A 723 -7.66 -63.75 35.55
N CYS A 724 -7.69 -62.64 34.81
CA CYS A 724 -7.23 -62.61 33.43
C CYS A 724 -6.95 -61.17 33.01
N LYS A 725 -5.89 -61.00 32.21
CA LYS A 725 -5.64 -59.74 31.50
C LYS A 725 -6.57 -59.66 30.28
N PRO A 726 -6.83 -58.46 29.74
CA PRO A 726 -7.56 -58.32 28.48
C PRO A 726 -6.94 -59.17 27.38
N LEU A 727 -7.73 -60.05 26.76
CA LEU A 727 -7.31 -61.00 25.73
C LEU A 727 -7.73 -60.51 24.34
N ALA A 728 -6.99 -60.85 23.29
CA ALA A 728 -7.47 -60.63 21.93
C ALA A 728 -8.70 -61.51 21.62
N SER A 729 -9.45 -61.21 20.56
CA SER A 729 -10.64 -61.98 20.14
C SER A 729 -10.37 -63.48 20.06
N GLU A 730 -9.26 -63.89 19.45
CA GLU A 730 -8.92 -65.30 19.23
C GLU A 730 -8.52 -66.00 20.54
N GLU A 731 -7.82 -65.29 21.42
CA GLU A 731 -7.42 -65.81 22.73
C GLU A 731 -8.64 -65.93 23.66
N PHE A 732 -9.56 -64.98 23.58
CA PHE A 732 -10.81 -65.01 24.32
C PHE A 732 -11.74 -66.14 23.83
N GLU A 733 -11.73 -66.46 22.53
CA GLU A 733 -12.43 -67.65 22.01
C GLU A 733 -11.92 -68.95 22.64
N VAL A 734 -10.61 -69.08 22.83
CA VAL A 734 -10.02 -70.24 23.53
C VAL A 734 -10.46 -70.27 24.99
N PHE A 735 -10.47 -69.11 25.66
CA PHE A 735 -10.97 -68.98 27.03
C PHE A 735 -12.45 -69.41 27.16
N LEU A 736 -13.30 -69.00 26.21
CA LEU A 736 -14.71 -69.40 26.13
C LEU A 736 -14.91 -70.92 25.91
N ARG A 737 -14.01 -71.56 25.16
CA ARG A 737 -14.06 -73.02 24.96
C ARG A 737 -13.69 -73.78 26.22
N ASN A 738 -12.63 -73.33 26.91
CA ASN A 738 -12.17 -73.99 28.12
C ASN A 738 -13.19 -73.92 29.26
N THR A 739 -13.91 -72.80 29.36
CA THR A 739 -15.02 -72.64 30.32
C THR A 739 -16.23 -73.54 30.02
N MET A 740 -16.35 -74.11 28.81
CA MET A 740 -17.35 -75.15 28.52
C MET A 740 -16.89 -76.57 28.92
N THR A 741 -15.58 -76.84 28.88
CA THR A 741 -15.01 -78.18 29.13
C THR A 741 -14.61 -78.44 30.58
N GLU A 742 -14.24 -77.39 31.32
CA GLU A 742 -13.87 -77.49 32.74
C GLU A 742 -14.84 -76.64 33.55
N SER A 743 -15.75 -77.29 34.28
CA SER A 743 -16.21 -76.74 35.55
C SER A 743 -15.00 -76.77 36.48
N PHE A 744 -14.26 -75.65 36.50
CA PHE A 744 -13.07 -75.39 37.33
C PHE A 744 -13.28 -75.76 38.80
#